data_AF-A0A5N3P7F2-F1
#
_entry.id   AF-A0A5N3P7F2-F1
#
_cell.length_a   1.000
_cell.length_b   1.000
_cell.length_c   1.000
_cell.angle_alpha   90.00
_cell.angle_beta   90.00
_cell.angle_gamma   90.00
#
_symmetry.space_group_name_H-M   'P 1'
#
loop_
_entity.id
_entity.type
_entity.pdbx_description
1 polymer ?
#
loop_
_entity_poly.entity_id
_entity_poly.type
_entity_poly.pdbx_seq_one_letter_code
_entity_poly.pdbx_strand_id
1 'polypeptide(L)'
;MHLAPTMGAKMTFSIEQAMAAYFDNSGGGGVWYGGTGVSGGPVTGNPTGGSGTGSSYPPPGGAASSTPDEGAPEGELSNDLSPAYNPDHIDIYVLAPKLIDDSFIDRAGFWSFLTPYTDQLHHTLYGDLYNCPHIAIDPLSGYETYGEHFADGHVHELPLGAVDNNGDGYADDSPDQYPGNTTGNSTDVVISFSFRAYLGTESDDLLSGSGWLSGGAGNDSLTGGAESDMLSGGDGNDILVGGAGADHLNGGAGFDIAAYENATSGVSVSLIDGTELSGDRLLSIEGLSGSSYNDQLLGDSADNMLLGNGGNDLLDGGDGADVLHGGEGDDTLVGGNGDDRLIAGIGNNILRGGAGADALDGTGGWGVADYHTAQTAVTVNLDGSGNSGDEAAGDTFVNVNGVQGSVFADTLNGNANANWILADSGNDTVDGGAGNDTVYGGDGDDMLVGGAGDDYLIAGIGNNVLRGGAGADKLDGTGGWGIADYHTAQTAVTVNLDNSGSVGDEAAGDTFVNVHGVQGSVFSDTLNGNVNANWILADSGNDTVNGGAGDDTVYGGDGDDQLVGGAGNDHLVGGIGNNVLEGGAGADILDGTGGWGVADYRNSDAVTLRLDGSGSSGGQAAGDVFINVNGAFGSAFGDSISGNANANWIIACDGNDTVLGGAGNDSLWGAEANDSLNGGADDDLLLGGAGSDVLTGGSGRDLFVFDAALGNGNVDRITDFNAADDTIQLDRGIFSAFGATVKFSFGQVASGGTAEIICNGGDLYYDADGLGGGLAVKFATVTNPYALTAADFLLI
;
A
#
# COMPACT_ATOMS: atom_id res chain seq x y z
N MET A 1 -3.21 -9.59 44.73
CA MET A 1 -3.07 -9.19 46.15
C MET A 1 -1.57 -9.15 46.46
N HIS A 2 -1.02 -7.93 46.57
CA HIS A 2 0.32 -7.51 47.03
C HIS A 2 1.59 -8.02 46.31
N LEU A 3 2.63 -7.21 46.06
CA LEU A 3 2.90 -5.80 45.76
C LEU A 3 4.44 -5.72 45.55
N ALA A 4 4.86 -4.94 44.55
CA ALA A 4 6.18 -4.44 44.14
C ALA A 4 7.46 -4.64 45.00
N PRO A 5 8.65 -4.64 44.35
CA PRO A 5 9.91 -4.17 44.92
C PRO A 5 10.21 -2.70 44.56
N THR A 6 10.91 -2.00 45.45
CA THR A 6 11.62 -0.73 45.20
C THR A 6 13.08 -0.91 45.57
N MET A 7 13.96 -0.26 44.80
CA MET A 7 15.31 0.28 45.10
C MET A 7 16.07 0.33 43.77
N GLY A 8 16.73 1.40 43.32
CA GLY A 8 17.27 2.53 44.06
C GLY A 8 18.79 2.57 43.92
N ALA A 9 19.26 3.50 43.08
CA ALA A 9 20.50 4.27 43.19
C ALA A 9 21.86 3.70 42.69
N LYS A 10 22.39 4.45 41.68
CA LYS A 10 23.64 5.24 41.68
C LYS A 10 24.98 4.62 41.19
N MET A 11 25.69 5.53 40.47
CA MET A 11 27.15 5.79 40.44
C MET A 11 27.98 4.90 39.47
N THR A 12 28.98 5.33 38.66
CA THR A 12 29.86 6.53 38.56
C THR A 12 30.80 6.37 37.31
N PHE A 13 31.02 7.46 36.53
CA PHE A 13 32.28 8.01 35.94
C PHE A 13 33.27 7.32 34.94
N SER A 14 33.77 8.21 34.06
CA SER A 14 35.12 8.36 33.41
C SER A 14 35.41 7.59 32.10
N ILE A 15 35.69 8.23 30.94
CA ILE A 15 36.80 9.12 30.45
C ILE A 15 37.95 8.34 29.74
N GLU A 16 38.44 8.94 28.63
CA GLU A 16 39.63 8.66 27.78
C GLU A 16 39.46 7.64 26.63
N GLN A 17 39.45 8.04 25.35
CA GLN A 17 40.47 8.65 24.46
C GLN A 17 41.36 7.63 23.69
N ALA A 18 41.37 7.84 22.35
CA ALA A 18 42.52 7.90 21.44
C ALA A 18 42.88 6.70 20.51
N MET A 19 42.97 7.10 19.22
CA MET A 19 44.02 6.79 18.22
C MET A 19 43.86 5.65 17.19
N ALA A 20 43.50 6.08 15.97
CA ALA A 20 44.29 6.05 14.72
C ALA A 20 44.88 4.72 14.19
N ALA A 21 44.54 4.40 12.93
CA ALA A 21 45.50 3.90 11.95
C ALA A 21 45.05 4.20 10.51
N TYR A 22 45.90 4.95 9.81
CA TYR A 22 45.90 5.24 8.38
C TYR A 22 46.91 4.26 7.75
N PHE A 23 46.55 3.51 6.72
CA PHE A 23 47.52 3.00 5.74
C PHE A 23 46.87 2.79 4.36
N ASP A 24 47.55 3.39 3.40
CA ASP A 24 47.40 3.39 1.96
C ASP A 24 47.93 2.08 1.34
N ASN A 25 47.30 1.63 0.24
CA ASN A 25 47.89 1.53 -1.11
C ASN A 25 47.57 0.26 -1.93
N SER A 26 47.01 0.53 -3.11
CA SER A 26 47.27 -0.06 -4.44
C SER A 26 47.08 -1.56 -4.74
N GLY A 27 46.28 -1.78 -5.80
CA GLY A 27 46.64 -2.60 -6.96
C GLY A 27 45.93 -3.95 -7.04
N GLY A 28 45.28 -4.35 -8.13
CA GLY A 28 45.14 -3.78 -9.46
C GLY A 28 44.71 -4.86 -10.46
N GLY A 29 44.22 -4.41 -11.62
CA GLY A 29 44.00 -5.18 -12.86
C GLY A 29 42.67 -5.95 -12.86
N GLY A 30 41.75 -5.81 -13.83
CA GLY A 30 41.81 -5.50 -15.26
C GLY A 30 40.74 -6.40 -15.92
N VAL A 31 40.13 -6.22 -17.10
CA VAL A 31 40.32 -5.45 -18.33
C VAL A 31 39.00 -5.59 -19.13
N TRP A 32 38.49 -4.49 -19.69
CA TRP A 32 37.83 -4.22 -21.01
C TRP A 32 37.04 -5.32 -21.78
N TYR A 33 35.93 -5.09 -22.51
CA TYR A 33 35.55 -4.10 -23.54
C TYR A 33 34.00 -4.08 -23.69
N GLY A 34 33.31 -2.95 -23.89
CA GLY A 34 32.92 -2.36 -25.20
C GLY A 34 31.38 -2.32 -25.29
N GLY A 35 30.66 -1.36 -25.87
CA GLY A 35 30.96 -0.30 -26.81
C GLY A 35 29.74 0.62 -26.97
N THR A 36 29.99 1.79 -27.55
CA THR A 36 29.04 2.87 -27.86
C THR A 36 28.10 2.55 -29.04
N GLY A 37 26.89 3.12 -29.04
CA GLY A 37 26.05 3.17 -30.25
C GLY A 37 24.88 4.14 -30.14
N VAL A 38 24.90 5.19 -30.94
CA VAL A 38 23.92 6.28 -31.08
C VAL A 38 23.05 6.04 -32.32
N SER A 39 21.73 6.27 -32.24
CA SER A 39 20.82 6.78 -33.31
C SER A 39 19.38 6.59 -32.86
N GLY A 40 18.47 7.58 -32.82
CA GLY A 40 17.99 8.39 -33.94
C GLY A 40 16.57 7.93 -34.31
N GLY A 41 15.54 8.78 -34.12
CA GLY A 41 14.11 8.50 -34.43
C GLY A 41 13.81 8.26 -35.92
N PRO A 42 12.52 8.12 -36.35
CA PRO A 42 11.51 9.18 -36.15
C PRO A 42 10.03 8.73 -35.96
N VAL A 43 9.26 9.70 -35.45
CA VAL A 43 7.83 10.04 -35.65
C VAL A 43 7.09 9.35 -36.79
N THR A 44 5.90 8.80 -36.51
CA THR A 44 4.61 9.10 -37.20
C THR A 44 3.42 8.43 -36.50
N GLY A 45 2.30 9.15 -36.33
CA GLY A 45 0.96 8.54 -36.36
C GLY A 45 -0.03 8.93 -35.27
N ASN A 46 -0.56 10.15 -35.34
CA ASN A 46 -1.87 10.48 -34.74
C ASN A 46 -2.99 10.00 -35.70
N PRO A 47 -4.16 9.57 -35.21
CA PRO A 47 -5.34 10.36 -35.52
C PRO A 47 -6.30 10.60 -34.34
N THR A 48 -7.00 11.72 -34.50
CA THR A 48 -7.94 12.43 -33.66
C THR A 48 -9.28 11.75 -33.35
N GLY A 49 -9.85 12.09 -32.19
CA GLY A 49 -11.28 12.14 -31.87
C GLY A 49 -11.61 11.32 -30.62
N GLY A 50 -12.13 11.82 -29.50
CA GLY A 50 -12.79 13.09 -29.19
C GLY A 50 -14.11 12.77 -28.50
N SER A 51 -14.17 12.87 -27.16
CA SER A 51 -15.38 13.21 -26.37
C SER A 51 -15.05 13.12 -24.89
N GLY A 52 -15.14 14.24 -24.19
CA GLY A 52 -15.12 14.25 -22.73
C GLY A 52 -16.46 13.79 -22.16
N THR A 53 -16.41 13.26 -20.94
CA THR A 53 -17.37 13.48 -19.85
C THR A 53 -16.75 12.89 -18.58
N GLY A 54 -16.29 13.74 -17.67
CA GLY A 54 -16.01 13.35 -16.29
C GLY A 54 -17.33 13.07 -15.57
N SER A 55 -17.42 11.91 -14.93
CA SER A 55 -18.53 11.53 -14.06
C SER A 55 -18.01 11.35 -12.64
N SER A 56 -18.26 12.34 -11.78
CA SER A 56 -18.25 12.18 -10.34
C SER A 56 -19.68 11.97 -9.87
N TYR A 57 -19.95 10.83 -9.22
CA TYR A 57 -21.18 10.60 -8.43
C TYR A 57 -20.85 10.68 -6.92
N PRO A 58 -21.84 11.02 -6.06
CA PRO A 58 -21.65 11.69 -4.77
C PRO A 58 -22.08 10.85 -3.55
N PRO A 59 -22.06 11.43 -2.34
CA PRO A 59 -23.07 11.15 -1.31
C PRO A 59 -23.78 12.41 -0.74
N PRO A 60 -24.88 12.25 0.04
CA PRO A 60 -26.09 13.06 -0.13
C PRO A 60 -26.55 13.93 1.07
N GLY A 61 -27.32 15.00 0.77
CA GLY A 61 -28.71 15.15 1.27
C GLY A 61 -29.05 16.16 2.39
N GLY A 62 -29.84 17.20 2.03
CA GLY A 62 -30.94 17.76 2.84
C GLY A 62 -30.88 19.27 3.15
N ALA A 63 -31.39 20.18 2.29
CA ALA A 63 -32.77 20.75 2.28
C ALA A 63 -33.05 21.81 3.39
N ALA A 64 -33.64 23.00 3.19
CA ALA A 64 -34.32 23.67 2.08
C ALA A 64 -34.61 25.17 2.41
N SER A 65 -35.09 25.93 1.40
CA SER A 65 -35.95 27.15 1.47
C SER A 65 -35.25 28.50 1.74
N SER A 66 -35.45 29.63 1.03
CA SER A 66 -36.44 30.10 0.05
C SER A 66 -35.94 31.41 -0.60
N THR A 67 -36.25 31.62 -1.88
CA THR A 67 -36.08 32.84 -2.72
C THR A 67 -36.97 34.02 -2.26
N PRO A 68 -37.06 35.22 -2.94
CA PRO A 68 -36.26 35.85 -4.03
C PRO A 68 -35.97 37.38 -3.84
N ASP A 69 -35.06 37.97 -4.62
CA ASP A 69 -35.19 39.28 -5.34
C ASP A 69 -33.83 39.62 -5.99
N GLU A 70 -33.69 39.62 -7.32
CA GLU A 70 -33.91 40.74 -8.25
C GLU A 70 -33.07 42.01 -7.97
N GLY A 71 -32.12 42.27 -8.87
CA GLY A 71 -31.94 43.61 -9.44
C GLY A 71 -30.79 44.48 -8.91
N ALA A 72 -29.58 44.23 -9.40
CA ALA A 72 -28.68 45.33 -9.77
C ALA A 72 -29.15 45.90 -11.12
N PRO A 73 -29.02 47.22 -11.40
CA PRO A 73 -27.75 47.65 -11.98
C PRO A 73 -27.29 49.06 -11.61
N GLU A 74 -25.97 49.26 -11.67
CA GLU A 74 -25.33 50.56 -11.79
C GLU A 74 -25.61 51.24 -13.13
N GLY A 75 -25.56 52.57 -13.14
CA GLY A 75 -25.51 53.38 -14.35
C GLY A 75 -25.75 54.86 -14.07
N GLU A 76 -24.69 55.59 -13.76
CA GLU A 76 -24.65 57.06 -13.72
C GLU A 76 -24.98 57.70 -15.07
N LEU A 77 -25.52 58.94 -15.05
CA LEU A 77 -24.99 60.10 -15.78
C LEU A 77 -25.79 61.40 -15.56
N SER A 78 -25.07 62.42 -15.07
CA SER A 78 -25.14 63.89 -15.31
C SER A 78 -26.45 64.69 -15.11
N ASN A 79 -26.42 65.73 -14.26
CA ASN A 79 -26.15 67.13 -14.65
C ASN A 79 -26.61 68.14 -13.57
N ASP A 80 -25.70 69.10 -13.29
CA ASP A 80 -25.88 70.55 -13.09
C ASP A 80 -26.85 71.10 -12.02
N LEU A 81 -26.28 71.85 -11.06
CA LEU A 81 -26.57 73.27 -10.75
C LEU A 81 -26.17 73.63 -9.30
N SER A 82 -25.20 74.54 -9.15
CA SER A 82 -24.90 75.27 -7.89
C SER A 82 -26.06 76.25 -7.53
N PRO A 83 -26.24 76.74 -6.26
CA PRO A 83 -25.25 77.57 -5.58
C PRO A 83 -25.14 77.48 -4.03
N ALA A 84 -23.92 77.75 -3.55
CA ALA A 84 -23.53 78.53 -2.36
C ALA A 84 -24.15 78.26 -0.97
N TYR A 85 -23.32 77.74 -0.05
CA TYR A 85 -23.05 78.33 1.27
C TYR A 85 -21.77 77.70 1.88
N ASN A 86 -20.81 78.52 2.30
CA ASN A 86 -19.64 78.12 3.12
C ASN A 86 -19.74 78.87 4.45
N PRO A 87 -19.64 78.17 5.58
CA PRO A 87 -18.54 78.39 6.54
C PRO A 87 -18.03 77.04 7.10
N ASP A 88 -16.85 76.83 7.66
CA ASP A 88 -15.71 77.65 8.08
C ASP A 88 -14.44 76.75 8.08
N HIS A 89 -13.28 77.38 8.03
CA HIS A 89 -11.95 76.77 8.21
C HIS A 89 -11.81 76.06 9.57
N ILE A 90 -11.17 74.88 9.58
CA ILE A 90 -10.64 74.22 10.78
C ILE A 90 -9.11 74.27 10.69
N ASP A 91 -8.46 75.00 11.58
CA ASP A 91 -7.02 74.91 11.82
C ASP A 91 -6.79 73.85 12.93
N ILE A 92 -6.05 72.78 12.63
CA ILE A 92 -5.68 71.74 13.60
C ILE A 92 -4.28 72.02 14.13
N TYR A 93 -4.17 72.31 15.43
CA TYR A 93 -2.90 72.32 16.17
C TYR A 93 -2.84 71.07 17.06
N VAL A 94 -1.82 70.24 16.87
CA VAL A 94 -1.53 69.10 17.76
C VAL A 94 -0.61 69.60 18.88
N LEU A 95 -1.13 69.66 20.11
CA LEU A 95 -0.34 69.80 21.33
C LEU A 95 -0.39 68.48 22.08
N ALA A 96 0.73 67.77 22.13
CA ALA A 96 0.86 66.57 22.96
C ALA A 96 0.80 66.95 24.46
N PRO A 97 -0.01 66.25 25.28
CA PRO A 97 0.00 66.46 26.72
C PRO A 97 1.30 65.95 27.33
N LYS A 98 1.80 66.72 28.31
CA LYS A 98 2.99 66.44 29.09
C LYS A 98 2.67 65.35 30.12
N LEU A 99 3.04 64.11 29.83
CA LEU A 99 3.03 62.99 30.79
C LEU A 99 4.46 62.70 31.27
N ILE A 100 4.51 62.13 32.47
CA ILE A 100 5.63 62.07 33.41
C ILE A 100 6.67 61.02 32.94
N ASP A 101 7.96 61.35 33.16
CA ASP A 101 9.18 60.56 32.94
C ASP A 101 9.51 60.14 31.49
N ASP A 102 10.44 60.88 30.87
CA ASP A 102 10.94 60.73 29.49
C ASP A 102 11.86 59.50 29.27
N SER A 103 11.83 58.50 30.15
CA SER A 103 12.69 57.29 30.05
C SER A 103 11.98 55.99 29.65
N PHE A 104 10.64 55.95 29.60
CA PHE A 104 9.87 54.70 29.41
C PHE A 104 8.87 54.72 28.23
N ILE A 105 8.88 55.74 27.38
CA ILE A 105 8.07 55.75 26.17
C ILE A 105 8.96 55.34 25.01
N ASP A 106 8.66 54.20 24.38
CA ASP A 106 9.09 53.97 23.00
C ASP A 106 8.49 55.06 22.11
N ARG A 107 9.27 56.14 21.95
CA ARG A 107 8.93 57.25 21.08
C ARG A 107 8.72 56.73 19.64
N ALA A 108 9.37 55.64 19.23
CA ALA A 108 9.20 55.12 17.87
C ALA A 108 7.79 54.56 17.67
N GLY A 109 7.25 53.78 18.59
CA GLY A 109 5.87 53.25 18.55
C GLY A 109 4.79 54.34 18.65
N PHE A 110 4.97 55.35 19.50
CA PHE A 110 4.01 56.46 19.60
C PHE A 110 4.04 57.41 18.37
N TRP A 111 5.21 57.63 17.76
CA TRP A 111 5.29 58.43 16.53
C TRP A 111 4.88 57.63 15.29
N SER A 112 5.08 56.30 15.25
CA SER A 112 4.55 55.43 14.20
C SER A 112 3.01 55.38 14.25
N PHE A 113 2.41 55.40 15.44
CA PHE A 113 0.95 55.52 15.66
C PHE A 113 0.33 56.74 14.95
N LEU A 114 1.03 57.87 14.83
CA LEU A 114 0.50 59.06 14.13
C LEU A 114 0.68 59.02 12.61
N THR A 115 1.64 58.24 12.08
CA THR A 115 2.01 58.30 10.67
C THR A 115 0.92 57.84 9.66
N PRO A 116 0.16 56.74 9.89
CA PRO A 116 -0.95 56.35 9.02
C PRO A 116 -2.13 57.33 9.07
N TYR A 117 -2.38 57.93 10.25
CA TYR A 117 -3.43 58.93 10.41
C TYR A 117 -3.04 60.28 9.75
N THR A 118 -1.74 60.59 9.65
CA THR A 118 -1.28 61.73 8.84
C THR A 118 -1.33 61.46 7.33
N ASP A 119 -1.16 60.22 6.87
CA ASP A 119 -1.26 59.87 5.44
C ASP A 119 -2.70 59.74 4.93
N GLN A 120 -3.66 59.31 5.76
CA GLN A 120 -5.09 59.46 5.47
C GLN A 120 -5.53 60.94 5.38
N LEU A 121 -4.85 61.82 6.12
CA LEU A 121 -5.01 63.28 6.00
C LEU A 121 -4.36 63.85 4.72
N HIS A 122 -3.29 63.23 4.21
CA HIS A 122 -2.68 63.61 2.93
C HIS A 122 -3.52 63.23 1.70
N HIS A 123 -4.20 62.09 1.71
CA HIS A 123 -4.97 61.64 0.53
C HIS A 123 -6.33 62.32 0.35
N THR A 124 -6.85 63.01 1.37
CA THR A 124 -8.13 63.73 1.28
C THR A 124 -7.98 65.17 0.78
N LEU A 125 -6.74 65.62 0.47
CA LEU A 125 -6.43 67.00 0.10
C LEU A 125 -5.51 67.13 -1.12
N TYR A 126 -5.71 66.35 -2.19
CA TYR A 126 -5.07 66.63 -3.48
C TYR A 126 -6.03 66.43 -4.66
N GLY A 127 -6.80 67.48 -4.94
CA GLY A 127 -7.65 67.61 -6.10
C GLY A 127 -7.88 69.08 -6.45
N ASP A 128 -6.78 69.83 -6.66
CA ASP A 128 -6.62 70.83 -7.73
C ASP A 128 -5.55 71.90 -7.40
N LEU A 129 -4.60 72.04 -8.34
CA LEU A 129 -3.70 73.18 -8.62
C LEU A 129 -2.51 73.49 -7.67
N TYR A 130 -1.32 73.07 -8.14
CA TYR A 130 -0.05 73.80 -8.28
C TYR A 130 0.32 74.96 -7.31
N ASN A 131 1.53 74.85 -6.76
CA ASN A 131 2.40 75.82 -6.06
C ASN A 131 2.28 75.93 -4.52
N CYS A 132 3.12 75.21 -3.77
CA CYS A 132 4.23 75.77 -2.97
C CYS A 132 5.01 74.68 -2.20
N PRO A 133 6.28 74.92 -1.81
CA PRO A 133 7.29 73.88 -1.58
C PRO A 133 7.53 73.53 -0.09
N HIS A 134 7.94 72.27 0.14
CA HIS A 134 8.70 71.76 1.29
C HIS A 134 8.05 71.83 2.69
N ILE A 135 7.58 70.69 3.19
CA ILE A 135 7.56 70.41 4.63
C ILE A 135 8.89 69.72 4.98
N ALA A 136 9.67 70.35 5.85
CA ALA A 136 10.86 69.77 6.46
C ALA A 136 10.58 69.55 7.95
N ILE A 137 10.84 68.34 8.45
CA ILE A 137 10.83 67.99 9.87
C ILE A 137 12.29 67.89 10.30
N ASP A 138 12.70 68.69 11.29
CA ASP A 138 14.06 68.72 11.87
C ASP A 138 14.00 68.21 13.33
N PRO A 139 14.78 67.19 13.74
CA PRO A 139 14.81 66.72 15.11
C PRO A 139 15.99 67.34 15.88
N LEU A 140 15.72 68.18 16.89
CA LEU A 140 16.76 68.70 17.78
C LEU A 140 16.42 68.55 19.27
N SER A 141 17.03 67.50 19.85
CA SER A 141 17.92 67.47 21.03
C SER A 141 17.61 68.24 22.32
N GLY A 142 17.55 67.47 23.42
CA GLY A 142 18.19 67.79 24.71
C GLY A 142 17.25 67.93 25.91
N TYR A 143 17.39 67.08 26.94
CA TYR A 143 17.91 67.44 28.29
C TYR A 143 17.86 66.25 29.27
N GLU A 144 18.57 66.43 30.39
CA GLU A 144 19.12 65.48 31.35
C GLU A 144 18.14 64.85 32.36
N THR A 145 18.59 63.74 32.94
CA THR A 145 18.02 62.86 33.96
C THR A 145 17.99 63.43 35.38
N TYR A 146 16.98 63.04 36.18
CA TYR A 146 17.07 62.83 37.64
C TYR A 146 16.00 61.82 38.08
N GLY A 147 16.43 60.71 38.68
CA GLY A 147 15.56 59.64 39.18
C GLY A 147 15.05 59.86 40.59
N GLU A 148 14.08 59.04 41.00
CA GLU A 148 14.05 58.30 42.27
C GLU A 148 12.87 57.29 42.28
N HIS A 149 13.19 56.04 42.62
CA HIS A 149 12.30 54.91 42.91
C HIS A 149 11.14 55.25 43.85
N PHE A 150 9.94 54.69 43.61
CA PHE A 150 9.12 54.08 44.69
C PHE A 150 8.17 52.99 44.15
N ALA A 151 8.19 51.85 44.86
CA ALA A 151 7.27 50.72 44.74
C ALA A 151 5.90 51.01 45.37
N ASP A 152 4.81 50.59 44.74
CA ASP A 152 3.84 49.61 45.25
C ASP A 152 2.69 49.50 44.22
N GLY A 153 2.28 48.28 43.91
CA GLY A 153 1.23 48.01 42.93
C GLY A 153 -0.13 48.49 43.41
N HIS A 154 -0.80 49.33 42.62
CA HIS A 154 -2.26 49.50 42.56
C HIS A 154 -2.66 50.28 41.31
N VAL A 155 -3.69 49.77 40.62
CA VAL A 155 -4.39 50.38 39.47
C VAL A 155 -4.76 51.83 39.79
N HIS A 156 -4.35 52.76 38.92
CA HIS A 156 -4.74 54.17 39.00
C HIS A 156 -5.79 54.52 37.93
N GLU A 157 -7.07 54.53 38.33
CA GLU A 157 -8.07 55.34 37.62
C GLU A 157 -7.85 56.83 37.99
N LEU A 158 -7.60 57.68 37.00
CA LEU A 158 -7.59 59.14 37.20
C LEU A 158 -9.02 59.70 37.06
N PRO A 159 -9.61 60.34 38.09
CA PRO A 159 -10.91 60.97 37.97
C PRO A 159 -10.81 62.39 37.37
N LEU A 160 -11.78 62.69 36.49
CA LEU A 160 -12.06 64.02 35.94
C LEU A 160 -12.27 65.07 37.05
N GLY A 161 -11.45 66.12 37.04
CA GLY A 161 -11.63 67.32 37.87
C GLY A 161 -11.37 68.59 37.07
N ALA A 162 -12.44 69.31 36.72
CA ALA A 162 -12.36 70.68 36.22
C ALA A 162 -11.78 71.61 37.30
N VAL A 163 -10.69 72.32 36.98
CA VAL A 163 -10.18 73.42 37.80
C VAL A 163 -10.08 74.67 36.93
N ASP A 164 -11.01 75.59 37.20
CA ASP A 164 -10.96 77.01 36.87
C ASP A 164 -9.75 77.66 37.56
N ASN A 165 -8.83 78.24 36.79
CA ASN A 165 -7.75 79.08 37.30
C ASN A 165 -7.89 80.50 36.76
N ASN A 166 -8.82 81.26 37.35
CA ASN A 166 -8.63 82.71 37.51
C ASN A 166 -7.88 82.96 38.82
N GLY A 167 -6.62 83.42 38.75
CA GLY A 167 -6.01 84.01 39.94
C GLY A 167 -4.49 84.14 39.98
N ASP A 168 -3.92 85.00 39.15
CA ASP A 168 -2.63 85.62 39.44
C ASP A 168 -2.59 87.08 38.99
N GLY A 169 -2.84 87.96 39.98
CA GLY A 169 -2.49 89.36 39.91
C GLY A 169 -1.05 89.59 40.34
N TYR A 170 -0.33 90.41 39.58
CA TYR A 170 0.62 91.49 39.94
C TYR A 170 1.52 91.71 38.70
N ALA A 171 1.13 92.61 37.80
CA ALA A 171 1.55 94.02 37.77
C ALA A 171 3.00 94.23 37.31
N ASP A 172 3.15 94.60 36.03
CA ASP A 172 4.15 95.59 35.60
C ASP A 172 3.57 96.47 34.48
N ASP A 173 3.97 97.73 34.52
CA ASP A 173 3.33 98.93 33.98
C ASP A 173 3.66 99.21 32.50
N SER A 174 2.63 99.72 31.81
CA SER A 174 2.66 100.82 30.83
C SER A 174 2.63 100.52 29.32
N PRO A 175 2.02 101.44 28.52
CA PRO A 175 1.24 101.10 27.33
C PRO A 175 1.70 101.79 26.03
N ASP A 176 1.32 101.25 24.87
CA ASP A 176 1.08 101.99 23.60
C ASP A 176 0.32 101.05 22.64
N GLN A 177 -0.99 101.16 22.41
CA GLN A 177 -1.77 102.14 21.62
C GLN A 177 -1.86 101.88 20.10
N TYR A 178 -3.12 101.75 19.65
CA TYR A 178 -3.72 101.90 18.30
C TYR A 178 -3.91 100.64 17.40
N PRO A 179 -5.02 100.54 16.61
CA PRO A 179 -6.14 99.66 16.97
C PRO A 179 -6.81 98.93 15.77
N GLY A 180 -7.75 98.04 16.09
CA GLY A 180 -8.92 97.78 15.26
C GLY A 180 -8.87 96.52 14.38
N ASN A 181 -9.60 95.48 14.77
CA ASN A 181 -10.96 95.26 14.26
C ASN A 181 -11.60 94.08 15.02
N THR A 182 -12.73 94.36 15.65
CA THR A 182 -13.64 93.37 16.23
C THR A 182 -14.43 92.67 15.13
N THR A 183 -14.43 91.34 15.12
CA THR A 183 -15.60 90.43 15.21
C THR A 183 -15.29 89.12 14.50
N GLY A 184 -15.08 88.07 15.27
CA GLY A 184 -15.08 86.69 14.82
C GLY A 184 -15.10 85.81 16.07
N ASN A 185 -16.25 85.21 16.37
CA ASN A 185 -16.31 84.12 17.34
C ASN A 185 -15.48 82.96 16.77
N SER A 186 -14.23 82.80 17.18
CA SER A 186 -13.61 81.48 17.18
C SER A 186 -13.93 80.87 18.53
N THR A 187 -14.92 79.99 18.57
CA THR A 187 -14.98 79.02 19.65
C THR A 187 -13.73 78.17 19.51
N ASP A 188 -12.79 78.27 20.46
CA ASP A 188 -11.71 77.31 20.60
C ASP A 188 -12.37 75.94 20.75
N VAL A 189 -12.32 75.14 19.69
CA VAL A 189 -12.66 73.72 19.76
C VAL A 189 -11.43 73.04 20.35
N VAL A 190 -11.45 72.83 21.66
CA VAL A 190 -10.55 71.89 22.30
C VAL A 190 -11.02 70.50 21.88
N ILE A 191 -10.36 69.91 20.89
CA ILE A 191 -10.47 68.48 20.63
C ILE A 191 -9.61 67.79 21.68
N SER A 192 -10.25 67.41 22.79
CA SER A 192 -9.62 66.53 23.78
C SER A 192 -9.69 65.10 23.26
N PHE A 193 -8.54 64.51 22.92
CA PHE A 193 -8.43 63.07 22.77
C PHE A 193 -8.27 62.46 24.17
N SER A 194 -9.29 61.78 24.65
CA SER A 194 -9.15 60.89 25.82
C SER A 194 -8.75 59.51 25.31
N PHE A 195 -7.47 59.17 25.43
CA PHE A 195 -6.98 57.80 25.26
C PHE A 195 -6.99 57.10 26.61
N ARG A 196 -7.45 55.85 26.65
CA ARG A 196 -7.25 54.95 27.79
C ARG A 196 -5.97 54.17 27.52
N ALA A 197 -4.96 54.35 28.38
CA ALA A 197 -3.70 53.63 28.31
C ALA A 197 -3.49 52.85 29.62
N TYR A 198 -3.18 51.58 29.50
CA TYR A 198 -2.77 50.70 30.59
C TYR A 198 -1.31 50.35 30.37
N LEU A 199 -0.44 50.70 31.33
CA LEU A 199 1.00 50.51 31.24
C LEU A 199 1.42 49.54 32.36
N GLY A 200 2.08 48.46 31.99
CA GLY A 200 2.74 47.54 32.90
C GLY A 200 4.13 48.05 33.31
N THR A 201 4.90 47.14 33.89
CA THR A 201 6.09 47.38 34.68
C THR A 201 7.29 46.65 34.09
N GLU A 202 8.30 46.34 34.91
CA GLU A 202 9.44 45.49 34.51
C GLU A 202 9.25 44.04 35.01
N SER A 203 8.02 43.62 35.27
CA SER A 203 7.65 42.32 35.82
C SER A 203 6.45 41.77 35.07
N ASP A 204 6.25 40.44 35.12
CA ASP A 204 5.09 39.77 34.55
C ASP A 204 3.76 40.39 35.01
N ASP A 205 3.05 41.02 34.07
CA ASP A 205 1.84 41.79 34.29
C ASP A 205 0.61 41.11 33.65
N LEU A 206 -0.56 41.28 34.28
CA LEU A 206 -1.86 40.88 33.75
C LEU A 206 -2.70 42.13 33.52
N LEU A 207 -2.83 42.53 32.26
CA LEU A 207 -3.46 43.77 31.84
C LEU A 207 -4.74 43.47 31.06
N SER A 208 -5.85 44.11 31.42
CA SER A 208 -7.08 44.01 30.65
C SER A 208 -7.81 45.34 30.57
N GLY A 209 -8.29 45.70 29.39
CA GLY A 209 -8.96 46.96 29.12
C GLY A 209 -9.17 47.20 27.63
N SER A 210 -9.68 48.38 27.28
CA SER A 210 -9.81 48.82 25.88
C SER A 210 -8.99 50.08 25.65
N GLY A 211 -8.50 50.27 24.43
CA GLY A 211 -7.61 51.33 24.00
C GLY A 211 -6.18 50.81 23.83
N TRP A 212 -5.23 51.45 24.50
CA TRP A 212 -3.82 51.10 24.41
C TRP A 212 -3.36 50.33 25.65
N LEU A 213 -2.83 49.12 25.46
CA LEU A 213 -2.20 48.31 26.50
C LEU A 213 -0.71 48.16 26.16
N SER A 214 0.15 48.31 27.15
CA SER A 214 1.59 48.06 27.03
C SER A 214 2.06 47.24 28.22
N GLY A 215 2.67 46.09 27.98
CA GLY A 215 3.20 45.18 29.01
C GLY A 215 4.46 45.75 29.68
N GLY A 216 5.46 46.13 28.88
CA GLY A 216 6.69 46.71 29.38
C GLY A 216 7.82 45.69 29.27
N ALA A 217 8.41 45.27 30.39
CA ALA A 217 9.34 44.14 30.38
C ALA A 217 8.80 43.05 31.31
N GLY A 218 9.05 41.78 30.99
CA GLY A 218 8.45 40.65 31.70
C GLY A 218 7.68 39.77 30.74
N ASN A 219 7.11 38.67 31.24
CA ASN A 219 6.22 37.84 30.44
C ASN A 219 4.78 38.23 30.76
N ASP A 220 4.19 39.05 29.91
CA ASP A 220 2.94 39.75 30.18
C ASP A 220 1.75 39.06 29.50
N SER A 221 0.56 39.23 30.08
CA SER A 221 -0.70 38.79 29.49
C SER A 221 -1.62 40.01 29.32
N LEU A 222 -1.88 40.36 28.06
CA LEU A 222 -2.65 41.53 27.67
C LEU A 222 -3.97 41.07 27.03
N THR A 223 -5.08 41.62 27.51
CA THR A 223 -6.42 41.32 26.99
C THR A 223 -7.18 42.60 26.65
N GLY A 224 -7.41 42.82 25.36
CA GLY A 224 -8.28 43.86 24.83
C GLY A 224 -9.76 43.61 25.11
N GLY A 225 -10.60 44.49 24.60
CA GLY A 225 -12.04 44.49 24.76
C GLY A 225 -12.78 44.19 23.46
N ALA A 226 -13.78 45.02 23.17
CA ALA A 226 -14.64 44.88 21.99
C ALA A 226 -14.46 46.03 20.98
N GLU A 227 -13.47 46.88 21.21
CA GLU A 227 -13.11 48.02 20.36
C GLU A 227 -11.81 47.69 19.63
N SER A 228 -11.45 48.43 18.58
CA SER A 228 -10.12 48.32 17.98
C SER A 228 -9.05 48.78 18.98
N ASP A 229 -8.31 47.83 19.50
CA ASP A 229 -7.33 47.99 20.55
C ASP A 229 -5.89 47.94 19.99
N MET A 230 -4.95 48.51 20.73
CA MET A 230 -3.52 48.45 20.42
C MET A 230 -2.80 47.82 21.62
N LEU A 231 -2.25 46.63 21.44
CA LEU A 231 -1.55 45.88 22.47
C LEU A 231 -0.07 45.82 22.09
N SER A 232 0.80 46.18 23.03
CA SER A 232 2.25 46.02 22.91
C SER A 232 2.77 45.18 24.07
N GLY A 233 3.35 44.01 23.80
CA GLY A 233 3.96 43.17 24.82
C GLY A 233 5.17 43.86 25.44
N GLY A 234 6.23 44.04 24.64
CA GLY A 234 7.44 44.72 25.04
C GLY A 234 8.63 43.77 25.06
N ASP A 235 9.41 43.73 26.14
CA ASP A 235 10.50 42.76 26.31
C ASP A 235 10.00 41.53 27.10
N GLY A 236 10.22 40.33 26.60
CA GLY A 236 9.85 39.07 27.25
C GLY A 236 8.92 38.23 26.38
N ASN A 237 8.31 37.20 26.95
CA ASN A 237 7.43 36.30 26.22
C ASN A 237 5.98 36.59 26.59
N ASP A 238 5.27 37.27 25.72
CA ASP A 238 3.96 37.86 26.00
C ASP A 238 2.81 37.07 25.36
N ILE A 239 1.61 37.17 25.95
CA ILE A 239 0.37 36.65 25.40
C ILE A 239 -0.60 37.81 25.16
N LEU A 240 -0.97 38.03 23.91
CA LEU A 240 -1.84 39.12 23.48
C LEU A 240 -3.18 38.58 22.97
N VAL A 241 -4.27 38.97 23.62
CA VAL A 241 -5.65 38.67 23.21
C VAL A 241 -6.29 40.00 22.80
N GLY A 242 -6.49 40.23 21.49
CA GLY A 242 -7.12 41.46 20.99
C GLY A 242 -8.58 41.60 21.42
N GLY A 243 -9.34 40.51 21.32
CA GLY A 243 -10.76 40.48 21.65
C GLY A 243 -11.60 40.62 20.39
N ALA A 244 -12.63 41.46 20.42
CA ALA A 244 -13.41 41.78 19.22
C ALA A 244 -13.00 43.16 18.72
N GLY A 245 -12.86 43.33 17.41
CA GLY A 245 -12.32 44.58 16.89
C GLY A 245 -11.43 44.27 15.69
N ALA A 246 -10.81 45.31 15.15
CA ALA A 246 -9.63 45.15 14.30
C ALA A 246 -8.46 45.72 15.09
N ASP A 247 -7.69 44.83 15.69
CA ASP A 247 -6.72 45.13 16.73
C ASP A 247 -5.29 45.19 16.16
N HIS A 248 -4.40 45.90 16.85
CA HIS A 248 -2.98 45.94 16.54
C HIS A 248 -2.22 45.24 17.66
N LEU A 249 -1.69 44.05 17.38
CA LEU A 249 -0.97 43.22 18.33
C LEU A 249 0.53 43.26 17.97
N ASN A 250 1.32 43.89 18.84
CA ASN A 250 2.77 43.94 18.70
C ASN A 250 3.41 43.17 19.86
N GLY A 251 4.00 42.00 19.61
CA GLY A 251 4.63 41.20 20.66
C GLY A 251 5.83 41.95 21.23
N GLY A 252 6.83 42.17 20.38
CA GLY A 252 8.00 42.96 20.73
C GLY A 252 9.25 42.11 20.67
N ALA A 253 9.98 42.00 21.78
CA ALA A 253 11.22 41.26 21.86
C ALA A 253 11.05 40.03 22.75
N GLY A 254 11.06 38.85 22.16
CA GLY A 254 11.01 37.59 22.87
C GLY A 254 10.27 36.57 22.03
N PHE A 255 9.50 35.70 22.66
CA PHE A 255 8.59 34.80 21.97
C PHE A 255 7.15 35.13 22.38
N ASP A 256 6.41 35.72 21.44
CA ASP A 256 5.11 36.31 21.73
C ASP A 256 3.97 35.56 21.03
N ILE A 257 2.83 35.44 21.71
CA ILE A 257 1.65 34.68 21.23
C ILE A 257 0.47 35.62 21.02
N ALA A 258 -0.10 35.62 19.82
CA ALA A 258 -1.45 36.13 19.57
C ALA A 258 -2.48 35.03 19.85
N ALA A 259 -3.40 35.27 20.77
CA ALA A 259 -4.34 34.26 21.27
C ALA A 259 -5.82 34.61 20.97
N TYR A 260 -6.51 33.64 20.38
CA TYR A 260 -7.89 33.72 19.91
C TYR A 260 -8.83 32.76 20.65
N GLU A 261 -8.41 32.28 21.83
CA GLU A 261 -9.15 31.30 22.67
C GLU A 261 -10.61 31.69 22.96
N ASN A 262 -10.92 32.99 22.97
CA ASN A 262 -12.26 33.52 23.25
C ASN A 262 -13.06 33.86 21.99
N ALA A 263 -12.53 33.58 20.80
CA ALA A 263 -13.25 33.78 19.55
C ALA A 263 -14.50 32.89 19.49
N THR A 264 -15.57 33.42 18.92
CA THR A 264 -16.89 32.74 18.87
C THR A 264 -17.11 31.93 17.59
N SER A 265 -16.09 31.85 16.75
CA SER A 265 -16.01 31.11 15.49
C SER A 265 -14.54 30.83 15.18
N GLY A 266 -14.30 29.93 14.22
CA GLY A 266 -12.95 29.67 13.74
C GLY A 266 -12.28 30.91 13.17
N VAL A 267 -10.99 31.06 13.42
CA VAL A 267 -10.14 32.17 12.97
C VAL A 267 -9.23 31.73 11.82
N SER A 268 -8.80 32.69 11.01
CA SER A 268 -7.80 32.46 9.98
C SER A 268 -6.74 33.54 10.06
N VAL A 269 -5.57 33.15 10.56
CA VAL A 269 -4.48 34.04 10.96
C VAL A 269 -3.22 33.64 10.22
N SER A 270 -2.49 34.62 9.69
CA SER A 270 -1.21 34.38 9.02
C SER A 270 -0.12 35.32 9.54
N LEU A 271 1.00 34.74 9.96
CA LEU A 271 2.21 35.48 10.33
C LEU A 271 2.94 36.04 9.10
N ILE A 272 2.86 35.37 7.93
CA ILE A 272 3.43 35.88 6.66
C ILE A 272 2.87 37.26 6.29
N ASP A 273 1.55 37.40 6.32
CA ASP A 273 0.88 38.65 5.97
C ASP A 273 0.78 39.61 7.17
N GLY A 274 1.01 39.10 8.38
CA GLY A 274 0.83 39.82 9.64
C GLY A 274 -0.62 40.25 9.86
N THR A 275 -1.58 39.44 9.43
CA THR A 275 -3.02 39.77 9.48
C THR A 275 -3.92 38.59 9.79
N GLU A 276 -5.09 38.87 10.36
CA GLU A 276 -6.22 37.95 10.53
C GLU A 276 -7.45 38.45 9.73
N LEU A 277 -8.32 37.55 9.28
CA LEU A 277 -9.45 37.87 8.38
C LEU A 277 -10.48 38.89 8.93
N SER A 278 -10.67 38.93 10.24
CA SER A 278 -11.55 39.87 10.97
C SER A 278 -10.92 41.26 11.13
N GLY A 279 -9.62 41.42 10.83
CA GLY A 279 -8.97 42.71 10.62
C GLY A 279 -7.79 43.00 11.54
N ASP A 280 -7.39 42.07 12.40
CA ASP A 280 -6.24 42.27 13.28
C ASP A 280 -4.93 42.35 12.48
N ARG A 281 -3.97 43.07 13.04
CA ARG A 281 -2.60 43.20 12.52
C ARG A 281 -1.60 42.75 13.55
N LEU A 282 -0.73 41.84 13.13
CA LEU A 282 0.26 41.18 13.97
C LEU A 282 1.64 41.69 13.60
N LEU A 283 2.46 42.02 14.59
CA LEU A 283 3.83 42.47 14.43
C LEU A 283 4.70 41.83 15.51
N SER A 284 5.83 41.24 15.11
CA SER A 284 6.75 40.55 16.04
C SER A 284 5.99 39.55 16.92
N ILE A 285 5.24 38.66 16.26
CA ILE A 285 4.50 37.57 16.89
C ILE A 285 5.04 36.29 16.26
N GLU A 286 5.44 35.34 17.09
CA GLU A 286 5.99 34.05 16.67
C GLU A 286 5.06 32.88 17.04
N GLY A 287 4.03 33.13 17.84
CA GLY A 287 3.05 32.13 18.26
C GLY A 287 1.61 32.51 17.96
N LEU A 288 0.82 31.51 17.55
CA LEU A 288 -0.62 31.62 17.37
C LEU A 288 -1.34 30.60 18.25
N SER A 289 -2.38 31.04 18.95
CA SER A 289 -3.31 30.14 19.65
C SER A 289 -4.71 30.32 19.10
N GLY A 290 -5.27 29.25 18.55
CA GLY A 290 -6.61 29.17 18.01
C GLY A 290 -7.72 29.24 19.06
N SER A 291 -8.94 29.10 18.57
CA SER A 291 -10.21 29.09 19.28
C SER A 291 -10.63 27.66 19.64
N SER A 292 -11.92 27.46 19.96
CA SER A 292 -12.50 26.11 20.13
C SER A 292 -13.27 25.63 18.88
N TYR A 293 -12.95 26.20 17.72
CA TYR A 293 -13.60 25.96 16.45
C TYR A 293 -12.54 25.80 15.37
N ASN A 294 -12.93 25.26 14.22
CA ASN A 294 -12.03 24.99 13.10
C ASN A 294 -11.26 26.25 12.64
N ASP A 295 -9.98 26.29 12.97
CA ASP A 295 -9.07 27.40 12.71
C ASP A 295 -8.14 27.11 11.52
N GLN A 296 -7.57 28.18 10.95
CA GLN A 296 -6.48 28.13 9.98
C GLN A 296 -5.35 29.02 10.49
N LEU A 297 -4.27 28.41 10.98
CA LEU A 297 -3.14 29.10 11.56
C LEU A 297 -1.92 28.87 10.67
N LEU A 298 -1.38 29.96 10.11
CA LEU A 298 -0.25 29.92 9.18
C LEU A 298 0.94 30.66 9.79
N GLY A 299 2.04 29.96 9.99
CA GLY A 299 3.34 30.50 10.37
C GLY A 299 4.03 31.23 9.22
N ASP A 300 5.29 31.58 9.42
CA ASP A 300 6.13 32.32 8.49
C ASP A 300 7.45 31.61 8.15
N SER A 301 8.60 32.28 8.30
CA SER A 301 9.91 31.70 7.98
C SER A 301 10.82 31.59 9.21
N ALA A 302 10.28 31.93 10.38
CA ALA A 302 10.93 31.82 11.67
C ALA A 302 10.32 30.66 12.46
N ASP A 303 11.04 30.19 13.47
CA ASP A 303 10.55 29.15 14.38
C ASP A 303 9.25 29.61 15.07
N ASN A 304 8.13 28.98 14.74
CA ASN A 304 6.80 29.34 15.21
C ASN A 304 6.21 28.31 16.19
N MET A 305 5.25 28.74 17.01
CA MET A 305 4.42 27.83 17.83
C MET A 305 2.94 28.02 17.49
N LEU A 306 2.31 26.98 16.95
CA LEU A 306 0.90 27.01 16.57
C LEU A 306 0.10 26.04 17.47
N LEU A 307 -0.94 26.54 18.11
CA LEU A 307 -1.83 25.77 18.99
C LEU A 307 -3.25 25.83 18.42
N GLY A 308 -3.79 24.74 17.87
CA GLY A 308 -5.16 24.69 17.33
C GLY A 308 -6.24 24.75 18.43
N ASN A 309 -5.94 24.12 19.57
CA ASN A 309 -6.83 23.95 20.74
C ASN A 309 -7.99 23.01 20.46
N GLY A 310 -9.09 23.43 19.85
CA GLY A 310 -10.19 22.52 19.58
C GLY A 310 -10.95 22.91 18.34
N GLY A 311 -11.60 21.95 17.71
CA GLY A 311 -12.06 22.11 16.33
C GLY A 311 -11.19 21.29 15.39
N ASN A 312 -11.58 21.22 14.12
CA ASN A 312 -10.77 20.58 13.10
C ASN A 312 -9.91 21.65 12.45
N ASP A 313 -8.64 21.72 12.84
CA ASP A 313 -7.77 22.84 12.56
C ASP A 313 -6.79 22.52 11.42
N LEU A 314 -6.38 23.56 10.69
CA LEU A 314 -5.27 23.51 9.75
C LEU A 314 -4.14 24.37 10.31
N LEU A 315 -3.01 23.73 10.65
CA LEU A 315 -1.80 24.38 11.12
C LEU A 315 -0.71 24.17 10.07
N ASP A 316 -0.11 25.25 9.59
CA ASP A 316 1.02 25.24 8.63
C ASP A 316 2.17 26.06 9.21
N GLY A 317 3.29 25.43 9.55
CA GLY A 317 4.46 26.06 10.19
C GLY A 317 5.20 27.00 9.25
N GLY A 318 5.41 26.58 8.00
CA GLY A 318 6.11 27.36 6.98
C GLY A 318 7.58 26.96 6.87
N ASP A 319 8.50 27.91 6.93
CA ASP A 319 9.92 27.59 7.13
C ASP A 319 10.27 27.85 8.60
N GLY A 320 11.20 27.08 9.18
CA GLY A 320 11.58 27.24 10.58
C GLY A 320 11.66 25.89 11.28
N ALA A 321 12.12 25.86 12.51
CA ALA A 321 11.93 24.70 13.37
C ALA A 321 10.67 24.91 14.22
N ASP A 322 9.54 24.46 13.72
CA ASP A 322 8.23 24.82 14.24
C ASP A 322 7.68 23.82 15.27
N VAL A 323 6.77 24.29 16.12
CA VAL A 323 6.03 23.45 17.08
C VAL A 323 4.53 23.60 16.84
N LEU A 324 3.91 22.55 16.31
CA LEU A 324 2.49 22.51 15.98
C LEU A 324 1.76 21.55 16.90
N HIS A 325 0.71 22.02 17.59
CA HIS A 325 -0.17 21.20 18.41
C HIS A 325 -1.61 21.34 17.91
N GLY A 326 -2.20 20.26 17.38
CA GLY A 326 -3.58 20.25 16.88
C GLY A 326 -4.58 20.48 18.01
N GLY A 327 -4.67 19.54 18.95
CA GLY A 327 -5.54 19.67 20.11
C GLY A 327 -6.71 18.69 20.06
N GLU A 328 -7.94 19.16 20.19
CA GLU A 328 -9.15 18.34 20.07
C GLU A 328 -9.81 18.49 18.70
N GLY A 329 -9.76 17.48 17.85
CA GLY A 329 -10.46 17.44 16.58
C GLY A 329 -9.70 16.64 15.54
N ASP A 330 -10.24 16.59 14.32
CA ASP A 330 -9.54 15.99 13.19
C ASP A 330 -8.69 17.08 12.52
N ASP A 331 -7.43 17.19 12.92
CA ASP A 331 -6.53 18.28 12.54
C ASP A 331 -5.60 17.89 11.38
N THR A 332 -5.15 18.89 10.62
CA THR A 332 -4.08 18.76 9.63
C THR A 332 -2.92 19.65 10.05
N LEU A 333 -1.78 19.03 10.33
CA LEU A 333 -0.54 19.71 10.72
C LEU A 333 0.47 19.56 9.60
N VAL A 334 1.00 20.68 9.11
CA VAL A 334 2.05 20.77 8.09
C VAL A 334 3.23 21.52 8.71
N GLY A 335 4.38 20.87 8.89
CA GLY A 335 5.59 21.53 9.41
C GLY A 335 6.17 22.49 8.38
N GLY A 336 6.59 21.94 7.25
CA GLY A 336 7.10 22.69 6.11
C GLY A 336 8.59 22.47 5.93
N ASN A 337 9.42 23.50 5.98
CA ASN A 337 10.88 23.35 5.88
C ASN A 337 11.54 23.58 7.23
N GLY A 338 12.37 22.64 7.69
CA GLY A 338 13.13 22.72 8.94
C GLY A 338 12.82 21.52 9.82
N ASP A 339 13.45 21.44 10.99
CA ASP A 339 13.26 20.28 11.88
C ASP A 339 12.07 20.53 12.81
N ASP A 340 10.89 20.05 12.41
CA ASP A 340 9.61 20.42 13.03
C ASP A 340 9.16 19.43 14.10
N ARG A 341 8.30 19.89 15.01
CA ARG A 341 7.63 19.06 16.02
C ARG A 341 6.12 19.16 15.88
N LEU A 342 5.50 18.08 15.42
CA LEU A 342 4.04 17.98 15.24
C LEU A 342 3.45 17.09 16.33
N ILE A 343 2.50 17.63 17.09
CA ILE A 343 1.72 16.88 18.08
C ILE A 343 0.25 16.90 17.69
N ALA A 344 -0.27 15.74 17.32
CA ALA A 344 -1.64 15.58 16.86
C ALA A 344 -2.67 15.99 17.92
N GLY A 345 -2.72 15.27 19.05
CA GLY A 345 -3.80 15.41 20.03
C GLY A 345 -4.95 14.42 19.79
N ILE A 346 -6.14 14.75 20.25
CA ILE A 346 -7.33 13.88 20.22
C ILE A 346 -8.03 14.03 18.87
N GLY A 347 -8.27 12.91 18.18
CA GLY A 347 -9.02 12.87 16.91
C GLY A 347 -8.25 12.11 15.84
N ASN A 348 -8.69 12.20 14.58
CA ASN A 348 -8.00 11.59 13.44
C ASN A 348 -7.22 12.66 12.70
N ASN A 349 -5.90 12.63 12.86
CA ASN A 349 -5.02 13.72 12.50
C ASN A 349 -4.10 13.32 11.34
N ILE A 350 -3.85 14.29 10.46
CA ILE A 350 -2.86 14.18 9.38
C ILE A 350 -1.63 14.98 9.79
N LEU A 351 -0.46 14.34 9.75
CA LEU A 351 0.82 14.94 10.12
C LEU A 351 1.73 14.89 8.89
N ARG A 352 2.07 16.06 8.35
CA ARG A 352 3.07 16.21 7.29
C ARG A 352 4.25 16.99 7.86
N GLY A 353 5.36 16.31 8.11
CA GLY A 353 6.60 16.97 8.57
C GLY A 353 7.09 17.96 7.54
N GLY A 354 7.43 17.45 6.35
CA GLY A 354 7.94 18.26 5.25
C GLY A 354 9.43 18.04 5.08
N ALA A 355 10.19 19.03 4.63
CA ALA A 355 11.61 18.89 4.45
C ALA A 355 12.35 19.14 5.77
N GLY A 356 12.91 18.10 6.37
CA GLY A 356 13.61 18.23 7.64
C GLY A 356 13.82 16.88 8.30
N ALA A 357 14.33 16.88 9.52
CA ALA A 357 14.27 15.72 10.39
C ALA A 357 13.20 15.95 11.46
N ASP A 358 11.97 15.52 11.18
CA ASP A 358 10.80 15.94 11.92
C ASP A 358 10.43 14.97 13.06
N ALA A 359 9.76 15.48 14.09
CA ALA A 359 9.25 14.71 15.20
C ALA A 359 7.72 14.69 15.17
N LEU A 360 7.15 13.58 14.69
CA LEU A 360 5.71 13.38 14.52
C LEU A 360 5.15 12.55 15.69
N ASP A 361 4.26 13.15 16.46
CA ASP A 361 3.65 12.57 17.66
C ASP A 361 2.13 12.43 17.50
N GLY A 362 1.67 11.19 17.27
CA GLY A 362 0.27 10.81 17.13
C GLY A 362 -0.47 10.62 18.48
N THR A 363 0.13 11.00 19.62
CA THR A 363 -0.50 10.78 20.93
C THR A 363 -1.85 11.49 21.08
N GLY A 364 -2.77 10.82 21.77
CA GLY A 364 -4.10 11.35 22.10
C GLY A 364 -5.22 10.87 21.17
N GLY A 365 -4.88 10.39 19.97
CA GLY A 365 -5.82 10.04 18.91
C GLY A 365 -5.25 9.05 17.90
N TRP A 366 -5.72 9.16 16.66
CA TRP A 366 -5.24 8.42 15.50
C TRP A 366 -4.40 9.36 14.64
N GLY A 367 -3.08 9.18 14.59
CA GLY A 367 -2.18 10.00 13.76
C GLY A 367 -1.73 9.26 12.51
N VAL A 368 -1.83 9.90 11.34
CA VAL A 368 -1.28 9.42 10.06
C VAL A 368 -0.12 10.31 9.62
N ALA A 369 1.06 9.73 9.43
CA ALA A 369 2.16 10.41 8.76
C ALA A 369 1.90 10.45 7.25
N ASP A 370 1.88 11.63 6.65
CA ASP A 370 1.46 11.83 5.27
C ASP A 370 2.63 12.30 4.39
N TYR A 371 3.06 11.43 3.48
CA TYR A 371 4.13 11.68 2.50
C TYR A 371 3.63 11.76 1.06
N HIS A 372 2.32 11.92 0.81
CA HIS A 372 1.79 11.88 -0.56
C HIS A 372 2.30 12.99 -1.49
N THR A 373 2.84 14.07 -0.92
CA THR A 373 3.43 15.18 -1.69
C THR A 373 4.90 14.98 -2.03
N ALA A 374 5.52 13.90 -1.53
CA ALA A 374 6.92 13.62 -1.77
C ALA A 374 7.22 13.49 -3.26
N GLN A 375 8.38 13.99 -3.67
CA GLN A 375 8.81 14.05 -5.06
C GLN A 375 9.69 12.86 -5.46
N THR A 376 10.05 12.01 -4.49
CA THR A 376 10.72 10.73 -4.70
C THR A 376 10.18 9.68 -3.73
N ALA A 377 10.51 8.41 -3.99
CA ALA A 377 10.15 7.31 -3.12
C ALA A 377 10.66 7.50 -1.69
N VAL A 378 9.83 7.13 -0.73
CA VAL A 378 10.11 7.21 0.71
C VAL A 378 10.28 5.82 1.31
N THR A 379 11.09 5.74 2.36
CA THR A 379 11.19 4.59 3.24
C THR A 379 10.79 5.03 4.64
N VAL A 380 9.63 4.54 5.08
CA VAL A 380 9.02 4.93 6.35
C VAL A 380 8.89 3.69 7.24
N ASN A 381 9.36 3.80 8.47
CA ASN A 381 9.33 2.76 9.47
C ASN A 381 8.70 3.29 10.76
N LEU A 382 7.46 2.88 11.04
CA LEU A 382 6.74 3.29 12.25
C LEU A 382 7.28 2.63 13.53
N ASP A 383 8.18 1.65 13.41
CA ASP A 383 8.83 0.95 14.53
C ASP A 383 10.02 1.74 15.14
N GLY A 384 10.36 2.88 14.55
CA GLY A 384 11.47 3.73 14.98
C GLY A 384 12.83 3.34 14.42
N SER A 385 12.89 2.40 13.48
CA SER A 385 14.05 2.26 12.60
C SER A 385 14.16 3.47 11.65
N GLY A 386 15.35 3.73 11.12
CA GLY A 386 15.65 5.02 10.47
C GLY A 386 14.83 5.24 9.19
N ASN A 387 14.25 6.43 9.04
CA ASN A 387 13.51 6.85 7.86
C ASN A 387 14.42 7.52 6.82
N SER A 388 14.07 7.40 5.54
CA SER A 388 14.89 7.95 4.44
C SER A 388 14.08 8.23 3.18
N GLY A 389 14.60 9.10 2.31
CA GLY A 389 13.94 9.46 1.05
C GLY A 389 13.12 10.72 1.22
N ASP A 390 13.41 11.74 0.41
CA ASP A 390 12.77 13.06 0.40
C ASP A 390 12.42 13.62 1.80
N GLU A 391 11.15 13.98 2.02
CA GLU A 391 10.60 14.48 3.28
C GLU A 391 10.67 13.47 4.45
N ALA A 392 10.81 12.16 4.21
CA ALA A 392 10.92 11.19 5.29
C ALA A 392 12.33 11.13 5.93
N ALA A 393 13.31 11.86 5.38
CA ALA A 393 14.71 11.68 5.71
C ALA A 393 15.12 12.26 7.08
N GLY A 394 15.04 11.41 8.11
CA GLY A 394 15.47 11.76 9.47
C GLY A 394 14.31 11.84 10.46
N ASP A 395 13.08 11.72 9.97
CA ASP A 395 11.87 11.76 10.75
C ASP A 395 11.84 10.71 11.86
N THR A 396 11.10 11.03 12.92
CA THR A 396 10.88 10.17 14.06
C THR A 396 9.41 10.14 14.45
N PHE A 397 8.94 8.96 14.85
CA PHE A 397 7.52 8.75 15.17
C PHE A 397 7.31 8.37 16.63
N VAL A 398 6.28 8.95 17.23
CA VAL A 398 5.75 8.58 18.54
C VAL A 398 4.26 8.31 18.40
N ASN A 399 3.83 7.07 18.64
CA ASN A 399 2.42 6.66 18.59
C ASN A 399 1.69 7.07 17.28
N VAL A 400 2.39 7.11 16.16
CA VAL A 400 1.77 7.25 14.83
C VAL A 400 1.13 5.92 14.47
N ASN A 401 -0.14 5.97 14.06
CA ASN A 401 -0.98 4.80 13.79
C ASN A 401 -1.00 4.41 12.32
N GLY A 402 -0.68 5.32 11.42
CA GLY A 402 -0.68 5.03 10.00
C GLY A 402 0.29 5.85 9.19
N VAL A 403 0.45 5.47 7.94
CA VAL A 403 1.29 6.17 6.97
C VAL A 403 0.60 6.18 5.61
N GLN A 404 0.68 7.32 4.93
CA GLN A 404 0.39 7.44 3.50
C GLN A 404 1.69 7.66 2.75
N GLY A 405 1.97 6.80 1.76
CA GLY A 405 3.10 6.89 0.83
C GLY A 405 2.94 7.99 -0.21
N SER A 406 3.99 8.13 -1.01
CA SER A 406 4.10 8.98 -2.19
C SER A 406 3.51 8.30 -3.44
N VAL A 407 3.61 8.95 -4.60
CA VAL A 407 3.21 8.36 -5.89
C VAL A 407 4.33 7.54 -6.56
N PHE A 408 5.34 7.14 -5.80
CA PHE A 408 6.52 6.42 -6.26
C PHE A 408 6.66 5.09 -5.51
N ALA A 409 7.57 4.23 -5.99
CA ALA A 409 7.83 2.91 -5.39
C ALA A 409 8.41 3.00 -3.97
N ASP A 410 7.54 2.97 -2.98
CA ASP A 410 7.83 3.21 -1.56
C ASP A 410 8.16 1.92 -0.80
N THR A 411 8.72 2.11 0.38
CA THR A 411 8.87 1.04 1.38
C THR A 411 8.26 1.49 2.69
N LEU A 412 7.12 0.92 3.06
CA LEU A 412 6.32 1.32 4.22
C LEU A 412 6.23 0.17 5.21
N ASN A 413 6.78 0.38 6.41
CA ASN A 413 6.80 -0.62 7.46
C ASN A 413 6.04 -0.12 8.69
N GLY A 414 5.06 -0.91 9.13
CA GLY A 414 4.31 -0.69 10.35
C GLY A 414 5.12 -0.99 11.61
N ASN A 415 4.41 -1.15 12.73
CA ASN A 415 4.99 -1.48 14.02
C ASN A 415 4.25 -2.65 14.66
N ALA A 416 4.20 -2.72 16.00
CA ALA A 416 3.55 -3.82 16.72
C ALA A 416 2.08 -3.52 17.11
N ASN A 417 1.53 -2.39 16.66
CA ASN A 417 0.15 -2.00 16.87
C ASN A 417 -0.61 -2.15 15.55
N ALA A 418 -1.94 -2.22 15.64
CA ALA A 418 -2.80 -2.13 14.46
C ALA A 418 -2.53 -0.83 13.67
N ASN A 419 -2.05 -0.97 12.45
CA ASN A 419 -1.66 0.10 11.56
C ASN A 419 -2.62 0.25 10.38
N TRP A 420 -2.76 1.49 9.91
CA TRP A 420 -3.39 1.80 8.61
C TRP A 420 -2.32 2.30 7.65
N ILE A 421 -2.10 1.57 6.56
CA ILE A 421 -1.05 1.87 5.59
C ILE A 421 -1.69 2.04 4.22
N LEU A 422 -1.42 3.17 3.56
CA LEU A 422 -1.81 3.43 2.18
C LEU A 422 -0.56 3.74 1.37
N ALA A 423 -0.17 2.87 0.43
CA ALA A 423 1.02 3.09 -0.37
C ALA A 423 0.80 4.07 -1.55
N ASP A 424 -0.44 4.21 -2.01
CA ASP A 424 -0.88 5.12 -3.09
C ASP A 424 -0.52 4.59 -4.48
N SER A 425 0.43 5.18 -5.19
CA SER A 425 0.79 4.75 -6.55
C SER A 425 2.26 4.39 -6.56
N GLY A 426 2.68 3.39 -7.31
CA GLY A 426 4.05 2.93 -7.22
C GLY A 426 4.11 1.42 -7.31
N ASN A 427 5.31 0.86 -7.33
CA ASN A 427 5.45 -0.57 -7.09
C ASN A 427 5.98 -0.70 -5.67
N ASP A 428 5.06 -0.79 -4.73
CA ASP A 428 5.35 -0.55 -3.33
C ASP A 428 5.70 -1.84 -2.59
N THR A 429 6.52 -1.70 -1.56
CA THR A 429 6.79 -2.77 -0.60
C THR A 429 6.22 -2.37 0.73
N VAL A 430 5.24 -3.12 1.22
CA VAL A 430 4.55 -2.82 2.47
C VAL A 430 4.63 -4.00 3.42
N ASP A 431 5.00 -3.74 4.68
CA ASP A 431 4.95 -4.70 5.78
C ASP A 431 4.13 -4.10 6.94
N GLY A 432 3.00 -4.70 7.29
CA GLY A 432 2.15 -4.27 8.42
C GLY A 432 2.84 -4.44 9.78
N GLY A 433 3.72 -5.44 9.90
CA GLY A 433 4.42 -5.76 11.13
C GLY A 433 3.63 -6.70 12.03
N ALA A 434 3.21 -6.24 13.20
CA ALA A 434 2.37 -7.03 14.08
C ALA A 434 1.20 -6.18 14.56
N GLY A 435 0.06 -6.80 14.83
CA GLY A 435 -1.18 -6.07 15.01
C GLY A 435 -2.21 -6.61 14.03
N ASN A 436 -3.39 -6.01 14.05
CA ASN A 436 -4.41 -6.31 13.04
C ASN A 436 -4.41 -5.13 12.08
N ASP A 437 -3.63 -5.25 11.03
CA ASP A 437 -3.27 -4.15 10.15
C ASP A 437 -4.25 -4.04 8.99
N THR A 438 -4.41 -2.84 8.46
CA THR A 438 -5.13 -2.60 7.21
C THR A 438 -4.19 -1.96 6.22
N VAL A 439 -3.87 -2.70 5.17
CA VAL A 439 -2.87 -2.33 4.16
C VAL A 439 -3.54 -2.16 2.80
N TYR A 440 -3.33 -1.00 2.18
CA TYR A 440 -3.76 -0.69 0.83
C TYR A 440 -2.51 -0.49 -0.04
N GLY A 441 -2.33 -1.34 -1.06
CA GLY A 441 -1.26 -1.18 -2.07
C GLY A 441 -1.56 0.05 -2.93
N GLY A 442 -2.61 -0.04 -3.73
CA GLY A 442 -3.06 1.07 -4.57
C GLY A 442 -2.77 0.80 -6.04
N ASP A 443 -2.11 1.71 -6.75
CA ASP A 443 -1.83 1.57 -8.18
C ASP A 443 -0.39 1.09 -8.43
N GLY A 444 -0.22 -0.16 -8.86
CA GLY A 444 1.03 -0.69 -9.40
C GLY A 444 1.27 -2.15 -9.01
N ASP A 445 2.48 -2.66 -9.24
CA ASP A 445 2.80 -4.04 -8.90
C ASP A 445 3.39 -4.07 -7.47
N ASP A 446 2.52 -4.25 -6.48
CA ASP A 446 2.85 -4.14 -5.05
C ASP A 446 3.14 -5.49 -4.40
N MET A 447 3.99 -5.45 -3.37
CA MET A 447 4.21 -6.55 -2.43
C MET A 447 3.68 -6.15 -1.06
N LEU A 448 2.60 -6.79 -0.63
CA LEU A 448 1.92 -6.51 0.64
C LEU A 448 2.12 -7.67 1.60
N VAL A 449 2.65 -7.38 2.79
CA VAL A 449 2.80 -8.33 3.90
C VAL A 449 2.01 -7.81 5.10
N GLY A 450 1.14 -8.64 5.68
CA GLY A 450 0.36 -8.29 6.87
C GLY A 450 1.21 -8.43 8.13
N GLY A 451 1.81 -9.62 8.28
CA GLY A 451 2.75 -9.91 9.34
C GLY A 451 2.12 -10.79 10.40
N ALA A 452 1.93 -10.32 11.63
CA ALA A 452 1.36 -11.10 12.72
C ALA A 452 0.12 -10.47 13.33
N GLY A 453 -1.01 -11.17 13.26
CA GLY A 453 -2.34 -10.76 13.73
C GLY A 453 -3.34 -10.94 12.60
N ASP A 454 -4.60 -10.56 12.81
CA ASP A 454 -5.64 -10.76 11.78
C ASP A 454 -5.68 -9.52 10.86
N ASP A 455 -5.03 -9.63 9.71
CA ASP A 455 -4.75 -8.50 8.81
C ASP A 455 -5.75 -8.38 7.66
N TYR A 456 -5.89 -7.17 7.10
CA TYR A 456 -6.65 -6.92 5.88
C TYR A 456 -5.77 -6.26 4.82
N LEU A 457 -5.41 -7.03 3.81
CA LEU A 457 -4.62 -6.59 2.66
C LEU A 457 -5.52 -6.34 1.45
N ILE A 458 -5.41 -5.14 0.87
CA ILE A 458 -6.15 -4.72 -0.33
C ILE A 458 -5.13 -4.34 -1.39
N ALA A 459 -5.08 -5.14 -2.46
CA ALA A 459 -4.11 -5.01 -3.54
C ALA A 459 -4.25 -3.67 -4.27
N GLY A 460 -5.40 -3.44 -4.92
CA GLY A 460 -5.55 -2.33 -5.87
C GLY A 460 -5.21 -2.75 -7.30
N ILE A 461 -4.89 -1.78 -8.16
CA ILE A 461 -4.59 -1.99 -9.59
C ILE A 461 -3.18 -2.56 -9.73
N GLY A 462 -2.96 -3.45 -10.71
CA GLY A 462 -1.64 -4.02 -11.03
C GLY A 462 -1.52 -5.49 -10.64
N ASN A 463 -0.31 -6.06 -10.69
CA ASN A 463 -0.03 -7.46 -10.34
C ASN A 463 0.61 -7.51 -8.95
N ASN A 464 -0.20 -7.90 -7.98
CA ASN A 464 0.09 -7.76 -6.57
C ASN A 464 0.38 -9.11 -5.93
N VAL A 465 1.34 -9.12 -5.01
CA VAL A 465 1.63 -10.25 -4.13
C VAL A 465 1.10 -9.91 -2.74
N LEU A 466 0.26 -10.79 -2.19
CA LEU A 466 -0.36 -10.60 -0.88
C LEU A 466 0.06 -11.76 0.03
N ARG A 467 0.75 -11.44 1.12
CA ARG A 467 1.09 -12.39 2.18
C ARG A 467 0.41 -11.95 3.47
N GLY A 468 -0.53 -12.75 3.95
CA GLY A 468 -1.19 -12.54 5.25
C GLY A 468 -0.19 -12.60 6.38
N GLY A 469 0.43 -13.77 6.53
CA GLY A 469 1.37 -14.06 7.60
C GLY A 469 0.69 -14.85 8.70
N ALA A 470 1.05 -14.61 9.96
CA ALA A 470 0.49 -15.35 11.08
C ALA A 470 -0.82 -14.72 11.56
N GLY A 471 -1.96 -15.32 11.24
CA GLY A 471 -3.26 -14.81 11.66
C GLY A 471 -4.40 -15.47 10.90
N ALA A 472 -5.61 -14.98 11.10
CA ALA A 472 -6.72 -15.26 10.19
C ALA A 472 -6.95 -14.03 9.31
N ASP A 473 -6.30 -14.03 8.14
CA ASP A 473 -6.16 -12.82 7.33
C ASP A 473 -7.25 -12.69 6.28
N LYS A 474 -7.42 -11.47 5.79
CA LYS A 474 -8.26 -11.16 4.64
C LYS A 474 -7.40 -10.62 3.50
N LEU A 475 -7.30 -11.37 2.41
CA LEU A 475 -6.53 -11.02 1.24
C LEU A 475 -7.51 -10.63 0.10
N ASP A 476 -7.42 -9.38 -0.36
CA ASP A 476 -8.35 -8.81 -1.33
C ASP A 476 -7.60 -8.34 -2.58
N GLY A 477 -7.69 -9.14 -3.64
CA GLY A 477 -7.10 -8.88 -4.95
C GLY A 477 -7.93 -7.95 -5.85
N THR A 478 -8.90 -7.21 -5.29
CA THR A 478 -9.75 -6.30 -6.09
C THR A 478 -8.93 -5.17 -6.73
N GLY A 479 -9.27 -4.83 -7.99
CA GLY A 479 -8.68 -3.72 -8.74
C GLY A 479 -7.67 -4.15 -9.80
N GLY A 480 -7.03 -5.30 -9.58
CA GLY A 480 -5.96 -5.83 -10.40
C GLY A 480 -5.89 -7.35 -10.31
N TRP A 481 -4.70 -7.89 -10.51
CA TRP A 481 -4.39 -9.31 -10.34
C TRP A 481 -3.68 -9.50 -9.00
N GLY A 482 -4.17 -10.42 -8.16
CA GLY A 482 -3.62 -10.66 -6.83
C GLY A 482 -3.28 -12.13 -6.62
N ILE A 483 -2.06 -12.42 -6.18
CA ILE A 483 -1.61 -13.75 -5.75
C ILE A 483 -1.58 -13.80 -4.22
N ALA A 484 -2.23 -14.80 -3.63
CA ALA A 484 -1.98 -15.16 -2.24
C ALA A 484 -0.68 -15.97 -2.14
N ASP A 485 0.29 -15.49 -1.38
CA ASP A 485 1.65 -16.05 -1.32
C ASP A 485 1.93 -16.71 0.03
N TYR A 486 2.14 -18.03 0.00
CA TYR A 486 2.50 -18.85 1.16
C TYR A 486 3.89 -19.48 1.06
N HIS A 487 4.77 -19.01 0.17
CA HIS A 487 6.08 -19.65 -0.06
C HIS A 487 7.01 -19.64 1.17
N THR A 488 6.75 -18.74 2.13
CA THR A 488 7.51 -18.67 3.39
C THR A 488 6.96 -19.54 4.51
N ALA A 489 5.82 -20.21 4.30
CA ALA A 489 5.24 -21.09 5.29
C ALA A 489 6.23 -22.20 5.68
N GLN A 490 6.27 -22.52 6.96
CA GLN A 490 7.22 -23.47 7.57
C GLN A 490 6.66 -24.90 7.60
N THR A 491 5.40 -25.08 7.21
CA THR A 491 4.77 -26.38 7.01
C THR A 491 3.83 -26.33 5.82
N ALA A 492 3.43 -27.51 5.33
CA ALA A 492 2.42 -27.63 4.28
C ALA A 492 1.13 -26.86 4.62
N VAL A 493 0.57 -26.22 3.60
CA VAL A 493 -0.64 -25.43 3.64
C VAL A 493 -1.76 -26.09 2.85
N THR A 494 -2.99 -25.86 3.28
CA THR A 494 -4.20 -26.13 2.50
C THR A 494 -4.90 -24.81 2.26
N VAL A 495 -4.92 -24.37 1.00
CA VAL A 495 -5.48 -23.08 0.58
C VAL A 495 -6.69 -23.32 -0.31
N ASN A 496 -7.79 -22.65 0.03
CA ASN A 496 -9.06 -22.76 -0.69
C ASN A 496 -9.52 -21.36 -1.13
N LEU A 497 -9.26 -20.99 -2.39
CA LEU A 497 -9.63 -19.66 -2.92
C LEU A 497 -11.16 -19.43 -3.01
N ASP A 498 -11.96 -20.48 -2.85
CA ASP A 498 -13.42 -20.41 -2.74
C ASP A 498 -13.94 -20.14 -1.32
N ASN A 499 -13.04 -19.96 -0.35
CA ASN A 499 -13.33 -19.78 1.08
C ASN A 499 -14.00 -20.98 1.77
N SER A 500 -13.82 -22.20 1.25
CA SER A 500 -14.30 -23.43 1.93
C SER A 500 -13.48 -23.81 3.18
N GLY A 501 -12.43 -23.05 3.49
CA GLY A 501 -11.69 -23.03 4.76
C GLY A 501 -10.22 -23.40 4.58
N SER A 502 -9.32 -22.44 4.76
CA SER A 502 -7.86 -22.65 4.68
C SER A 502 -7.29 -23.10 6.02
N VAL A 503 -6.31 -24.00 6.00
CA VAL A 503 -5.66 -24.58 7.20
C VAL A 503 -4.17 -24.80 6.98
N GLY A 504 -3.40 -24.76 8.07
CA GLY A 504 -1.95 -25.02 8.06
C GLY A 504 -1.15 -23.73 8.09
N ASP A 505 -0.26 -23.63 9.08
CA ASP A 505 0.61 -22.47 9.33
C ASP A 505 -0.05 -21.09 9.12
N GLU A 506 0.54 -20.25 8.27
CA GLU A 506 0.10 -18.91 7.89
C GLU A 506 -1.20 -18.90 7.07
N ALA A 507 -1.68 -20.04 6.54
CA ALA A 507 -2.96 -20.10 5.81
C ALA A 507 -4.18 -20.31 6.74
N ALA A 508 -3.97 -20.49 8.05
CA ALA A 508 -5.00 -20.97 8.96
C ALA A 508 -6.04 -19.91 9.34
N GLY A 509 -7.17 -19.92 8.63
CA GLY A 509 -8.29 -19.00 8.88
C GLY A 509 -8.43 -17.90 7.82
N ASP A 510 -7.51 -17.85 6.88
CA ASP A 510 -7.48 -16.86 5.81
C ASP A 510 -8.72 -16.90 4.92
N THR A 511 -9.07 -15.72 4.43
CA THR A 511 -10.19 -15.50 3.51
C THR A 511 -9.77 -14.65 2.32
N PHE A 512 -10.36 -14.94 1.17
CA PHE A 512 -9.99 -14.34 -0.11
C PHE A 512 -11.16 -13.59 -0.75
N VAL A 513 -10.87 -12.41 -1.29
CA VAL A 513 -11.78 -11.63 -2.12
C VAL A 513 -11.07 -11.34 -3.45
N ASN A 514 -11.63 -11.79 -4.58
CA ASN A 514 -11.06 -11.54 -5.91
C ASN A 514 -9.55 -11.86 -6.03
N VAL A 515 -9.07 -12.87 -5.31
CA VAL A 515 -7.71 -13.39 -5.47
C VAL A 515 -7.68 -14.30 -6.69
N HIS A 516 -6.70 -14.09 -7.55
CA HIS A 516 -6.61 -14.70 -8.87
C HIS A 516 -5.64 -15.88 -8.90
N GLY A 517 -4.81 -16.05 -7.87
CA GLY A 517 -3.85 -17.13 -7.82
C GLY A 517 -3.32 -17.39 -6.42
N VAL A 518 -2.60 -18.49 -6.30
CA VAL A 518 -1.94 -18.89 -5.06
C VAL A 518 -0.56 -19.47 -5.37
N GLN A 519 0.42 -19.09 -4.54
CA GLN A 519 1.71 -19.76 -4.46
C GLN A 519 1.80 -20.58 -3.17
N GLY A 520 2.08 -21.87 -3.31
CA GLY A 520 2.33 -22.80 -2.21
C GLY A 520 3.68 -22.59 -1.53
N SER A 521 3.87 -23.35 -0.46
CA SER A 521 5.09 -23.52 0.30
C SER A 521 6.05 -24.51 -0.37
N VAL A 522 7.21 -24.76 0.25
CA VAL A 522 8.17 -25.79 -0.23
C VAL A 522 7.84 -27.21 0.28
N PHE A 523 6.60 -27.44 0.71
CA PHE A 523 6.12 -28.70 1.27
C PHE A 523 4.92 -29.20 0.47
N SER A 524 4.57 -30.49 0.68
CA SER A 524 3.38 -31.11 0.08
C SER A 524 2.07 -30.40 0.44
N ASP A 525 1.62 -29.53 -0.44
CA ASP A 525 0.49 -28.64 -0.25
C ASP A 525 -0.80 -29.19 -0.85
N THR A 526 -1.92 -28.57 -0.45
CA THR A 526 -3.21 -28.77 -1.09
C THR A 526 -3.76 -27.42 -1.52
N LEU A 527 -3.75 -27.14 -2.82
CA LEU A 527 -4.12 -25.85 -3.38
C LEU A 527 -5.37 -26.00 -4.24
N ASN A 528 -6.44 -25.32 -3.87
CA ASN A 528 -7.70 -25.35 -4.60
C ASN A 528 -8.07 -23.94 -5.08
N GLY A 529 -8.27 -23.82 -6.39
CA GLY A 529 -8.81 -22.63 -7.03
C GLY A 529 -10.30 -22.44 -6.78
N ASN A 530 -10.94 -21.62 -7.61
CA ASN A 530 -12.34 -21.24 -7.49
C ASN A 530 -13.05 -21.38 -8.84
N VAL A 531 -13.99 -20.49 -9.15
CA VAL A 531 -14.80 -20.54 -10.39
C VAL A 531 -14.29 -19.61 -11.48
N ASN A 532 -13.22 -18.87 -11.20
CA ASN A 532 -12.56 -17.97 -12.12
C ASN A 532 -11.26 -18.63 -12.60
N ALA A 533 -10.74 -18.17 -13.75
CA ALA A 533 -9.41 -18.54 -14.20
C ALA A 533 -8.36 -18.22 -13.12
N ASN A 534 -7.67 -19.25 -12.64
CA ASN A 534 -6.69 -19.17 -11.58
C ASN A 534 -5.28 -19.47 -12.08
N TRP A 535 -4.30 -18.82 -11.44
CA TRP A 535 -2.89 -19.17 -11.58
C TRP A 535 -2.40 -19.81 -10.29
N ILE A 536 -1.97 -21.05 -10.36
CA ILE A 536 -1.56 -21.82 -9.19
C ILE A 536 -0.13 -22.30 -9.39
N LEU A 537 0.73 -22.02 -8.42
CA LEU A 537 2.09 -22.53 -8.36
C LEU A 537 2.27 -23.28 -7.04
N ALA A 538 2.45 -24.60 -7.09
CA ALA A 538 2.61 -25.39 -5.87
C ALA A 538 4.04 -25.39 -5.30
N ASP A 539 5.03 -25.07 -6.15
CA ASP A 539 6.46 -24.95 -5.80
C ASP A 539 7.13 -26.31 -5.60
N SER A 540 7.50 -26.70 -4.39
CA SER A 540 8.22 -27.94 -4.12
C SER A 540 7.42 -28.80 -3.17
N GLY A 541 7.44 -30.11 -3.33
CA GLY A 541 6.60 -31.00 -2.53
C GLY A 541 5.86 -31.96 -3.43
N ASN A 542 5.26 -32.99 -2.84
CA ASN A 542 4.29 -33.79 -3.57
C ASN A 542 2.92 -33.14 -3.36
N ASP A 543 2.50 -32.33 -4.32
CA ASP A 543 1.38 -31.43 -4.14
C ASP A 543 0.08 -32.01 -4.70
N THR A 544 -1.05 -31.57 -4.14
CA THR A 544 -2.38 -31.85 -4.67
C THR A 544 -3.02 -30.53 -5.07
N VAL A 545 -3.23 -30.34 -6.36
CA VAL A 545 -3.75 -29.09 -6.91
C VAL A 545 -5.02 -29.33 -7.70
N ASN A 546 -6.02 -28.46 -7.50
CA ASN A 546 -7.25 -28.44 -8.26
C ASN A 546 -7.56 -27.01 -8.72
N GLY A 547 -7.54 -26.77 -10.04
CA GLY A 547 -7.86 -25.46 -10.65
C GLY A 547 -9.30 -25.04 -10.37
N GLY A 548 -10.25 -25.96 -10.49
CA GLY A 548 -11.65 -25.74 -10.20
C GLY A 548 -12.45 -25.51 -11.49
N ALA A 549 -12.97 -24.31 -11.68
CA ALA A 549 -13.59 -23.94 -12.94
C ALA A 549 -13.01 -22.61 -13.43
N GLY A 550 -12.97 -22.41 -14.74
CA GLY A 550 -12.19 -21.33 -15.35
C GLY A 550 -11.17 -21.91 -16.31
N ASP A 551 -10.50 -21.06 -17.08
CA ASP A 551 -9.36 -21.50 -17.88
C ASP A 551 -8.11 -21.36 -17.00
N ASP A 552 -7.75 -22.41 -16.27
CA ASP A 552 -6.76 -22.36 -15.20
C ASP A 552 -5.34 -22.61 -15.73
N THR A 553 -4.34 -22.06 -15.04
CA THR A 553 -2.93 -22.38 -15.27
C THR A 553 -2.32 -22.89 -13.99
N VAL A 554 -1.91 -24.15 -13.99
CA VAL A 554 -1.41 -24.87 -12.81
C VAL A 554 0.01 -25.36 -13.06
N TYR A 555 0.91 -25.04 -12.14
CA TYR A 555 2.28 -25.54 -12.10
C TYR A 555 2.45 -26.38 -10.83
N GLY A 556 2.76 -27.68 -11.00
CA GLY A 556 3.11 -28.58 -9.89
C GLY A 556 4.47 -28.17 -9.30
N GLY A 557 5.52 -28.32 -10.09
CA GLY A 557 6.85 -27.86 -9.71
C GLY A 557 7.77 -29.03 -9.43
N ASP A 558 8.39 -29.10 -8.26
CA ASP A 558 9.30 -30.17 -7.88
C ASP A 558 8.62 -31.20 -6.97
N GLY A 559 8.32 -32.40 -7.47
CA GLY A 559 7.83 -33.53 -6.68
C GLY A 559 6.91 -34.44 -7.45
N ASP A 560 6.33 -35.42 -6.78
CA ASP A 560 5.32 -36.29 -7.40
C ASP A 560 3.92 -35.68 -7.19
N ASP A 561 3.48 -34.85 -8.14
CA ASP A 561 2.28 -34.02 -8.01
C ASP A 561 1.02 -34.65 -8.59
N GLN A 562 -0.14 -34.26 -8.05
CA GLN A 562 -1.45 -34.55 -8.59
C GLN A 562 -2.13 -33.24 -8.99
N LEU A 563 -2.27 -33.01 -10.29
CA LEU A 563 -2.85 -31.79 -10.84
C LEU A 563 -4.17 -32.09 -11.53
N VAL A 564 -5.23 -31.40 -11.11
CA VAL A 564 -6.55 -31.42 -11.74
C VAL A 564 -6.86 -30.01 -12.26
N GLY A 565 -7.20 -29.87 -13.54
CA GLY A 565 -7.66 -28.60 -14.13
C GLY A 565 -9.07 -28.29 -13.69
N GLY A 566 -10.00 -29.16 -14.08
CA GLY A 566 -11.40 -29.07 -13.67
C GLY A 566 -12.30 -28.76 -14.84
N ALA A 567 -12.88 -27.56 -14.92
CA ALA A 567 -13.80 -27.19 -16.00
C ALA A 567 -13.40 -25.88 -16.67
N GLY A 568 -13.17 -25.92 -17.98
CA GLY A 568 -12.59 -24.83 -18.76
C GLY A 568 -11.40 -25.36 -19.54
N ASN A 569 -10.69 -24.51 -20.28
CA ASN A 569 -9.53 -24.93 -21.05
C ASN A 569 -8.28 -24.70 -20.21
N ASP A 570 -7.83 -25.75 -19.54
CA ASP A 570 -6.81 -25.65 -18.51
C ASP A 570 -5.41 -25.91 -19.08
N HIS A 571 -4.39 -25.36 -18.43
CA HIS A 571 -2.98 -25.62 -18.73
C HIS A 571 -2.28 -26.15 -17.48
N LEU A 572 -1.95 -27.43 -17.50
CA LEU A 572 -1.33 -28.14 -16.39
C LEU A 572 0.13 -28.45 -16.74
N VAL A 573 1.07 -27.99 -15.92
CA VAL A 573 2.49 -28.26 -16.06
C VAL A 573 2.96 -29.04 -14.85
N GLY A 574 3.30 -30.32 -15.05
CA GLY A 574 3.73 -31.20 -13.96
C GLY A 574 5.04 -30.77 -13.32
N GLY A 575 6.07 -30.46 -14.13
CA GLY A 575 7.40 -30.15 -13.61
C GLY A 575 8.24 -31.41 -13.32
N ILE A 576 9.19 -31.31 -12.39
CA ILE A 576 10.11 -32.40 -12.02
C ILE A 576 9.37 -33.43 -11.17
N GLY A 577 9.59 -34.72 -11.42
CA GLY A 577 8.99 -35.83 -10.65
C GLY A 577 7.97 -36.62 -11.45
N ASN A 578 7.21 -37.50 -10.80
CA ASN A 578 6.19 -38.33 -11.44
C ASN A 578 4.81 -37.75 -11.19
N ASN A 579 4.29 -37.08 -12.21
CA ASN A 579 3.13 -36.21 -12.10
C ASN A 579 1.89 -36.87 -12.72
N VAL A 580 0.77 -36.80 -12.02
CA VAL A 580 -0.54 -37.20 -12.52
C VAL A 580 -1.30 -35.95 -12.94
N LEU A 581 -1.77 -35.92 -14.19
CA LEU A 581 -2.42 -34.77 -14.80
C LEU A 581 -3.83 -35.16 -15.26
N GLU A 582 -4.86 -34.49 -14.74
CA GLU A 582 -6.27 -34.65 -15.15
C GLU A 582 -6.78 -33.28 -15.64
N GLY A 583 -6.94 -33.10 -16.95
CA GLY A 583 -7.46 -31.84 -17.52
C GLY A 583 -8.89 -31.55 -17.05
N GLY A 584 -9.77 -32.54 -17.22
CA GLY A 584 -11.16 -32.44 -16.84
C GLY A 584 -12.03 -32.10 -18.05
N ALA A 585 -12.96 -31.16 -17.91
CA ALA A 585 -13.90 -30.79 -18.94
C ALA A 585 -13.42 -29.55 -19.70
N GLY A 586 -12.94 -29.73 -20.92
CA GLY A 586 -12.46 -28.61 -21.73
C GLY A 586 -11.63 -29.10 -22.90
N ALA A 587 -10.87 -28.18 -23.48
CA ALA A 587 -9.78 -28.53 -24.38
C ALA A 587 -8.46 -28.13 -23.70
N ASP A 588 -7.86 -29.08 -23.01
CA ASP A 588 -6.80 -28.80 -22.04
C ASP A 588 -5.40 -29.02 -22.62
N ILE A 589 -4.40 -28.40 -22.02
CA ILE A 589 -2.99 -28.64 -22.29
C ILE A 589 -2.38 -29.33 -21.08
N LEU A 590 -1.94 -30.57 -21.26
CA LEU A 590 -1.29 -31.37 -20.22
C LEU A 590 0.18 -31.52 -20.58
N ASP A 591 1.04 -30.87 -19.80
CA ASP A 591 2.48 -30.77 -20.03
C ASP A 591 3.25 -31.54 -18.95
N GLY A 592 3.87 -32.65 -19.36
CA GLY A 592 4.75 -33.49 -18.53
C GLY A 592 6.22 -33.07 -18.53
N THR A 593 6.57 -31.88 -19.06
CA THR A 593 7.97 -31.41 -19.11
C THR A 593 8.62 -31.37 -17.73
N GLY A 594 9.92 -31.71 -17.68
CA GLY A 594 10.72 -31.71 -16.46
C GLY A 594 10.75 -33.06 -15.72
N GLY A 595 9.75 -33.91 -15.95
CA GLY A 595 9.57 -35.17 -15.22
C GLY A 595 8.87 -36.24 -16.05
N TRP A 596 8.14 -37.11 -15.38
CA TRP A 596 7.32 -38.17 -15.97
C TRP A 596 5.84 -37.82 -15.79
N GLY A 597 5.22 -37.24 -16.82
CA GLY A 597 3.79 -36.93 -16.81
C GLY A 597 2.93 -38.12 -17.21
N VAL A 598 1.86 -38.38 -16.46
CA VAL A 598 0.81 -39.36 -16.76
C VAL A 598 -0.53 -38.65 -16.87
N ALA A 599 -1.19 -38.77 -18.02
CA ALA A 599 -2.55 -38.26 -18.19
C ALA A 599 -3.58 -39.26 -17.62
N ASP A 600 -4.52 -38.79 -16.79
CA ASP A 600 -5.49 -39.64 -16.10
C ASP A 600 -6.92 -39.40 -16.58
N TYR A 601 -7.54 -40.41 -17.20
CA TYR A 601 -8.93 -40.37 -17.66
C TYR A 601 -9.81 -41.47 -17.05
N ARG A 602 -9.40 -42.05 -15.91
CA ARG A 602 -10.14 -43.16 -15.26
C ARG A 602 -11.59 -42.83 -14.91
N ASN A 603 -11.89 -41.55 -14.71
CA ASN A 603 -13.22 -41.06 -14.37
C ASN A 603 -14.03 -40.51 -15.57
N SER A 604 -13.50 -40.65 -16.79
CA SER A 604 -14.13 -40.15 -18.02
C SER A 604 -15.11 -41.16 -18.63
N ASP A 605 -15.91 -40.71 -19.60
CA ASP A 605 -16.46 -41.57 -20.64
C ASP A 605 -15.34 -42.06 -21.59
N ALA A 606 -15.65 -42.97 -22.53
CA ALA A 606 -14.69 -43.48 -23.52
C ALA A 606 -13.88 -42.36 -24.22
N VAL A 607 -12.56 -42.55 -24.27
CA VAL A 607 -11.58 -41.57 -24.75
C VAL A 607 -10.78 -42.07 -25.96
N THR A 608 -10.30 -41.12 -26.74
CA THR A 608 -9.26 -41.32 -27.75
C THR A 608 -8.09 -40.41 -27.42
N LEU A 609 -7.00 -40.99 -26.94
CA LEU A 609 -5.81 -40.28 -26.46
C LEU A 609 -4.69 -40.34 -27.51
N ARG A 610 -4.07 -39.19 -27.78
CA ARG A 610 -2.93 -39.08 -28.71
C ARG A 610 -1.74 -38.39 -28.06
N LEU A 611 -0.83 -39.18 -27.47
CA LEU A 611 0.33 -38.68 -26.73
C LEU A 611 1.39 -38.00 -27.63
N ASP A 612 1.20 -38.00 -28.94
CA ASP A 612 2.03 -37.30 -29.93
C ASP A 612 1.65 -35.80 -30.09
N GLY A 613 0.63 -35.34 -29.38
CA GLY A 613 0.16 -33.96 -29.40
C GLY A 613 -0.76 -33.61 -30.57
N SER A 614 -1.22 -34.58 -31.37
CA SER A 614 -2.11 -34.34 -32.52
C SER A 614 -3.58 -34.08 -32.16
N GLY A 615 -3.89 -33.93 -30.87
CA GLY A 615 -5.21 -33.63 -30.32
C GLY A 615 -6.02 -34.89 -30.00
N SER A 616 -6.59 -34.93 -28.80
CA SER A 616 -7.41 -36.02 -28.27
C SER A 616 -8.91 -35.76 -28.49
N SER A 617 -9.74 -36.78 -28.29
CA SER A 617 -11.19 -36.66 -28.46
C SER A 617 -11.98 -37.64 -27.61
N GLY A 618 -13.25 -37.32 -27.30
CA GLY A 618 -14.15 -38.22 -26.58
C GLY A 618 -14.03 -38.07 -25.06
N GLY A 619 -15.14 -38.22 -24.35
CA GLY A 619 -15.20 -37.98 -22.91
C GLY A 619 -14.62 -36.62 -22.51
N GLN A 620 -13.84 -36.62 -21.42
CA GLN A 620 -13.07 -35.48 -20.93
C GLN A 620 -11.87 -35.13 -21.83
N ALA A 621 -11.36 -36.07 -22.63
CA ALA A 621 -10.22 -35.85 -23.53
C ALA A 621 -10.53 -34.97 -24.77
N ALA A 622 -11.66 -34.29 -24.79
CA ALA A 622 -12.25 -33.71 -25.99
C ALA A 622 -11.62 -32.37 -26.39
N GLY A 623 -10.50 -32.44 -27.10
CA GLY A 623 -9.75 -31.25 -27.54
C GLY A 623 -8.37 -31.16 -26.89
N ASP A 624 -8.10 -32.03 -25.93
CA ASP A 624 -6.87 -32.01 -25.14
C ASP A 624 -5.63 -32.25 -25.98
N VAL A 625 -4.55 -31.59 -25.58
CA VAL A 625 -3.23 -31.67 -26.20
C VAL A 625 -2.20 -32.05 -25.14
N PHE A 626 -1.42 -33.09 -25.44
CA PHE A 626 -0.33 -33.54 -24.58
C PHE A 626 1.01 -33.00 -25.05
N ILE A 627 1.82 -32.52 -24.10
CA ILE A 627 3.20 -32.11 -24.31
C ILE A 627 4.07 -32.97 -23.39
N ASN A 628 5.00 -33.74 -23.97
CA ASN A 628 5.93 -34.59 -23.21
C ASN A 628 5.27 -35.48 -22.13
N VAL A 629 4.05 -35.95 -22.40
CA VAL A 629 3.37 -36.93 -21.55
C VAL A 629 3.87 -38.32 -21.92
N ASN A 630 4.30 -39.08 -20.91
CA ASN A 630 4.92 -40.39 -21.07
C ASN A 630 3.98 -41.54 -20.72
N GLY A 631 2.91 -41.29 -19.98
CA GLY A 631 1.94 -42.32 -19.65
C GLY A 631 0.50 -41.86 -19.75
N ALA A 632 -0.41 -42.84 -19.76
CA ALA A 632 -1.84 -42.58 -19.75
C ALA A 632 -2.60 -43.69 -19.02
N PHE A 633 -3.64 -43.28 -18.30
CA PHE A 633 -4.74 -44.15 -17.89
C PHE A 633 -5.95 -43.91 -18.79
N GLY A 634 -6.52 -44.99 -19.34
CA GLY A 634 -7.84 -44.98 -19.97
C GLY A 634 -8.97 -44.89 -18.94
N SER A 635 -10.18 -44.94 -19.46
CA SER A 635 -11.46 -44.96 -18.76
C SER A 635 -11.92 -46.40 -18.48
N ALA A 636 -13.13 -46.57 -17.93
CA ALA A 636 -13.74 -47.89 -17.77
C ALA A 636 -14.54 -48.35 -19.02
N PHE A 637 -14.26 -47.75 -20.19
CA PHE A 637 -14.96 -47.99 -21.44
C PHE A 637 -13.96 -48.27 -22.56
N GLY A 638 -14.45 -48.75 -23.71
CA GLY A 638 -13.59 -49.04 -24.86
C GLY A 638 -12.87 -47.80 -25.40
N ASP A 639 -11.56 -47.74 -25.17
CA ASP A 639 -10.69 -46.61 -25.45
C ASP A 639 -9.78 -46.83 -26.65
N SER A 640 -9.28 -45.72 -27.21
CA SER A 640 -8.29 -45.73 -28.29
C SER A 640 -7.09 -44.88 -27.88
N ILE A 641 -6.01 -45.52 -27.45
CA ILE A 641 -4.82 -44.84 -26.93
C ILE A 641 -3.65 -45.03 -27.91
N SER A 642 -3.02 -43.93 -28.30
CA SER A 642 -1.80 -43.94 -29.11
C SER A 642 -0.69 -43.20 -28.39
N GLY A 643 0.43 -43.90 -28.18
CA GLY A 643 1.66 -43.37 -27.64
C GLY A 643 2.42 -42.50 -28.65
N ASN A 644 3.64 -42.15 -28.28
CA ASN A 644 4.52 -41.28 -29.06
C ASN A 644 5.83 -42.02 -29.43
N ALA A 645 6.94 -41.29 -29.55
CA ALA A 645 8.23 -41.86 -29.91
C ALA A 645 9.13 -42.10 -28.69
N ASN A 646 8.61 -41.86 -27.48
CA ASN A 646 9.28 -42.14 -26.22
C ASN A 646 8.74 -43.46 -25.66
N ALA A 647 9.49 -44.08 -24.75
CA ALA A 647 8.97 -45.19 -23.94
C ALA A 647 7.70 -44.76 -23.20
N ASN A 648 6.58 -45.40 -23.51
CA ASN A 648 5.27 -45.09 -22.98
C ASN A 648 4.80 -46.11 -21.94
N TRP A 649 4.15 -45.63 -20.89
CA TRP A 649 3.50 -46.47 -19.88
C TRP A 649 1.99 -46.26 -19.92
N ILE A 650 1.28 -47.20 -20.54
CA ILE A 650 -0.15 -47.07 -20.83
C ILE A 650 -0.93 -48.19 -20.15
N ILE A 651 -1.96 -47.79 -19.41
CA ILE A 651 -2.94 -48.69 -18.80
C ILE A 651 -4.29 -48.33 -19.38
N ALA A 652 -4.87 -49.22 -20.19
CA ALA A 652 -6.13 -48.96 -20.86
C ALA A 652 -7.35 -49.02 -19.91
N CYS A 653 -7.22 -49.75 -18.79
CA CYS A 653 -8.28 -49.98 -17.81
C CYS A 653 -9.38 -50.93 -18.31
N ASP A 654 -10.58 -50.89 -17.74
CA ASP A 654 -11.63 -51.85 -18.16
C ASP A 654 -12.16 -51.43 -19.53
N GLY A 655 -12.31 -52.34 -20.50
CA GLY A 655 -12.77 -51.89 -21.80
C GLY A 655 -12.67 -52.94 -22.89
N ASN A 656 -12.90 -52.55 -24.14
CA ASN A 656 -12.31 -53.32 -25.24
C ASN A 656 -11.45 -52.30 -25.95
N ASP A 657 -10.18 -52.27 -25.58
CA ASP A 657 -9.33 -51.13 -25.83
C ASP A 657 -8.44 -51.38 -27.02
N THR A 658 -8.04 -50.29 -27.67
CA THR A 658 -7.04 -50.32 -28.74
C THR A 658 -5.89 -49.45 -28.33
N VAL A 659 -4.74 -50.07 -28.07
CA VAL A 659 -3.52 -49.38 -27.65
C VAL A 659 -2.43 -49.58 -28.70
N LEU A 660 -1.82 -48.47 -29.11
CA LEU A 660 -0.63 -48.44 -29.96
C LEU A 660 0.49 -47.76 -29.19
N GLY A 661 1.59 -48.45 -28.90
CA GLY A 661 2.76 -47.90 -28.21
C GLY A 661 3.49 -46.88 -29.08
N GLY A 662 3.98 -47.31 -30.24
CA GLY A 662 4.64 -46.43 -31.20
C GLY A 662 6.10 -46.82 -31.38
N ALA A 663 7.01 -45.94 -30.97
CA ALA A 663 8.44 -46.25 -30.94
C ALA A 663 8.97 -45.98 -29.53
N GLY A 664 10.03 -46.69 -29.14
CA GLY A 664 10.51 -46.70 -27.77
C GLY A 664 10.06 -47.97 -27.05
N ASN A 665 10.65 -48.24 -25.90
CA ASN A 665 10.34 -49.46 -25.14
C ASN A 665 9.06 -49.26 -24.34
N ASP A 666 7.93 -49.67 -24.90
CA ASP A 666 6.63 -49.38 -24.34
C ASP A 666 6.17 -50.46 -23.34
N SER A 667 5.30 -50.07 -22.41
CA SER A 667 4.64 -50.96 -21.46
C SER A 667 3.14 -50.74 -21.55
N LEU A 668 2.44 -51.71 -22.15
CA LEU A 668 1.03 -51.61 -22.51
C LEU A 668 0.21 -52.66 -21.75
N TRP A 669 -0.75 -52.20 -20.95
CA TRP A 669 -1.64 -53.06 -20.17
C TRP A 669 -3.10 -52.88 -20.61
N GLY A 670 -3.72 -53.97 -21.06
CA GLY A 670 -5.14 -54.01 -21.47
C GLY A 670 -6.08 -54.04 -20.27
N ALA A 671 -5.79 -54.89 -19.28
CA ALA A 671 -6.57 -55.12 -18.06
C ALA A 671 -7.75 -56.09 -18.25
N GLU A 672 -9.00 -55.64 -18.28
CA GLU A 672 -10.17 -56.54 -18.39
C GLU A 672 -10.90 -56.33 -19.72
N ALA A 673 -11.51 -57.42 -20.23
CA ALA A 673 -12.18 -57.54 -21.52
C ALA A 673 -11.21 -57.60 -22.72
N ASN A 674 -11.70 -57.49 -23.97
CA ASN A 674 -10.92 -57.97 -25.13
C ASN A 674 -10.16 -56.82 -25.78
N ASP A 675 -8.86 -56.79 -25.55
CA ASP A 675 -8.02 -55.66 -25.92
C ASP A 675 -7.18 -55.93 -27.16
N SER A 676 -6.74 -54.87 -27.80
CA SER A 676 -5.84 -54.88 -28.95
C SER A 676 -4.62 -54.04 -28.63
N LEU A 677 -3.53 -54.69 -28.24
CA LEU A 677 -2.27 -54.04 -27.89
C LEU A 677 -1.25 -54.23 -29.02
N ASN A 678 -0.63 -53.14 -29.46
CA ASN A 678 0.43 -53.13 -30.45
C ASN A 678 1.62 -52.32 -29.93
N GLY A 679 2.75 -52.97 -29.65
CA GLY A 679 3.98 -52.34 -29.14
C GLY A 679 4.54 -51.36 -30.16
N GLY A 680 4.98 -51.88 -31.30
CA GLY A 680 5.42 -51.08 -32.43
C GLY A 680 6.89 -51.31 -32.73
N ALA A 681 7.75 -50.37 -32.38
CA ALA A 681 9.19 -50.49 -32.59
C ALA A 681 9.94 -50.40 -31.27
N ASP A 682 11.05 -51.13 -31.19
CA ASP A 682 11.89 -51.33 -30.01
C ASP A 682 11.32 -52.40 -29.05
N ASP A 683 11.90 -52.57 -27.86
CA ASP A 683 11.61 -53.72 -27.00
C ASP A 683 10.39 -53.45 -26.11
N ASP A 684 9.24 -54.04 -26.46
CA ASP A 684 7.96 -53.73 -25.82
C ASP A 684 7.49 -54.78 -24.80
N LEU A 685 6.72 -54.36 -23.79
CA LEU A 685 6.01 -55.23 -22.84
C LEU A 685 4.51 -55.13 -23.07
N LEU A 686 3.88 -56.25 -23.40
CA LEU A 686 2.45 -56.36 -23.64
C LEU A 686 1.79 -57.29 -22.62
N LEU A 687 0.87 -56.75 -21.83
CA LEU A 687 0.04 -57.47 -20.88
C LEU A 687 -1.44 -57.33 -21.32
N GLY A 688 -2.01 -58.35 -21.95
CA GLY A 688 -3.42 -58.34 -22.32
C GLY A 688 -4.31 -58.23 -21.09
N GLY A 689 -4.13 -59.17 -20.16
CA GLY A 689 -4.92 -59.25 -18.94
C GLY A 689 -5.99 -60.33 -19.08
N ALA A 690 -7.21 -60.05 -18.64
CA ALA A 690 -8.33 -60.98 -18.69
C ALA A 690 -9.21 -60.70 -19.91
N GLY A 691 -9.22 -61.59 -20.89
CA GLY A 691 -9.99 -61.38 -22.11
C GLY A 691 -9.51 -62.24 -23.25
N SER A 692 -10.08 -62.07 -24.43
CA SER A 692 -9.51 -62.66 -25.64
C SER A 692 -8.74 -61.59 -26.39
N ASP A 693 -7.49 -61.38 -25.98
CA ASP A 693 -6.72 -60.21 -26.40
C ASP A 693 -5.97 -60.43 -27.70
N VAL A 694 -5.60 -59.34 -28.34
CA VAL A 694 -4.79 -59.31 -29.56
C VAL A 694 -3.50 -58.58 -29.25
N LEU A 695 -2.39 -59.30 -29.24
CA LEU A 695 -1.07 -58.78 -28.89
C LEU A 695 -0.18 -58.78 -30.13
N THR A 696 0.39 -57.63 -30.46
CA THR A 696 1.32 -57.46 -31.59
C THR A 696 2.57 -56.79 -31.06
N GLY A 697 3.70 -57.49 -31.06
CA GLY A 697 4.95 -56.92 -30.52
C GLY A 697 5.51 -55.87 -31.47
N GLY A 698 5.58 -56.21 -32.75
CA GLY A 698 6.16 -55.37 -33.78
C GLY A 698 7.60 -55.74 -34.05
N SER A 699 8.51 -54.77 -33.97
CA SER A 699 9.94 -55.00 -34.20
C SER A 699 10.74 -54.71 -32.94
N GLY A 700 11.42 -55.71 -32.41
CA GLY A 700 12.21 -55.57 -31.18
C GLY A 700 12.35 -56.92 -30.54
N ARG A 701 12.79 -56.95 -29.28
CA ARG A 701 12.64 -58.11 -28.42
C ARG A 701 11.45 -57.89 -27.51
N ASP A 702 10.30 -58.41 -27.94
CA ASP A 702 9.05 -58.12 -27.26
C ASP A 702 8.74 -59.16 -26.17
N LEU A 703 8.09 -58.71 -25.11
CA LEU A 703 7.69 -59.52 -23.97
C LEU A 703 6.16 -59.59 -23.89
N PHE A 704 5.61 -60.78 -24.18
CA PHE A 704 4.19 -61.06 -24.03
C PHE A 704 3.93 -61.71 -22.67
N VAL A 705 3.20 -61.02 -21.78
CA VAL A 705 3.01 -61.45 -20.39
C VAL A 705 1.65 -62.11 -20.20
N PHE A 706 1.65 -63.32 -19.65
CA PHE A 706 0.46 -64.09 -19.27
C PHE A 706 0.42 -64.30 -17.76
N ASP A 707 -0.38 -63.50 -17.06
CA ASP A 707 -0.56 -63.51 -15.61
C ASP A 707 -2.03 -63.64 -15.16
N ALA A 708 -2.97 -63.62 -16.11
CA ALA A 708 -4.40 -63.78 -15.83
C ALA A 708 -4.84 -65.25 -15.74
N ALA A 709 -6.01 -65.47 -15.13
CA ALA A 709 -6.56 -66.82 -14.93
C ALA A 709 -6.90 -67.53 -16.25
N LEU A 710 -6.45 -68.77 -16.41
CA LEU A 710 -6.69 -69.54 -17.65
C LEU A 710 -8.16 -69.94 -17.82
N GLY A 711 -8.68 -69.85 -19.04
CA GLY A 711 -10.02 -70.34 -19.34
C GLY A 711 -10.40 -70.18 -20.81
N ASN A 712 -11.49 -70.83 -21.24
CA ASN A 712 -11.93 -70.79 -22.64
C ASN A 712 -12.35 -69.38 -23.13
N GLY A 713 -12.58 -68.44 -22.22
CA GLY A 713 -12.86 -67.03 -22.54
C GLY A 713 -11.65 -66.11 -22.37
N ASN A 714 -10.52 -66.65 -21.89
CA ASN A 714 -9.26 -65.93 -21.71
C ASN A 714 -8.19 -66.56 -22.62
N VAL A 715 -8.26 -66.23 -23.91
CA VAL A 715 -7.43 -66.86 -24.96
C VAL A 715 -6.90 -65.79 -25.89
N ASP A 716 -5.63 -65.45 -25.71
CA ASP A 716 -5.03 -64.33 -26.43
C ASP A 716 -4.48 -64.75 -27.79
N ARG A 717 -4.18 -63.76 -28.62
CA ARG A 717 -3.63 -63.94 -29.95
C ARG A 717 -2.42 -63.06 -30.16
N ILE A 718 -1.25 -63.69 -30.16
CA ILE A 718 0.02 -63.07 -30.55
C ILE A 718 0.12 -63.11 -32.07
N THR A 719 0.17 -61.93 -32.70
CA THR A 719 -0.04 -61.82 -34.15
C THR A 719 1.22 -61.97 -34.99
N ASP A 720 2.40 -61.71 -34.42
CA ASP A 720 3.65 -61.55 -35.15
C ASP A 720 4.91 -62.12 -34.47
N PHE A 721 4.74 -62.97 -33.46
CA PHE A 721 5.83 -63.57 -32.67
C PHE A 721 7.05 -64.02 -33.52
N ASN A 722 8.22 -63.54 -33.13
CA ASN A 722 9.52 -63.84 -33.69
C ASN A 722 10.40 -64.56 -32.64
N ALA A 723 10.52 -65.88 -32.76
CA ALA A 723 11.29 -66.72 -31.84
C ALA A 723 12.80 -66.41 -31.77
N ALA A 724 13.34 -65.52 -32.62
CA ALA A 724 14.73 -65.08 -32.50
C ALA A 724 14.90 -63.97 -31.46
N ASP A 725 13.85 -63.18 -31.22
CA ASP A 725 13.93 -61.92 -30.48
C ASP A 725 12.92 -61.89 -29.30
N ASP A 726 11.71 -62.41 -29.51
CA ASP A 726 10.59 -62.27 -28.57
C ASP A 726 10.57 -63.35 -27.48
N THR A 727 9.88 -63.04 -26.37
CA THR A 727 9.71 -63.92 -25.22
C THR A 727 8.25 -63.94 -24.76
N ILE A 728 7.76 -65.12 -24.37
CA ILE A 728 6.49 -65.30 -23.69
C ILE A 728 6.75 -65.52 -22.19
N GLN A 729 6.28 -64.61 -21.35
CA GLN A 729 6.34 -64.73 -19.91
C GLN A 729 5.10 -65.42 -19.35
N LEU A 730 5.31 -66.41 -18.49
CA LEU A 730 4.28 -67.17 -17.81
C LEU A 730 4.40 -66.94 -16.29
N ASP A 731 3.34 -66.46 -15.65
CA ASP A 731 3.31 -66.29 -14.19
C ASP A 731 3.26 -67.65 -13.44
N ARG A 732 4.12 -67.84 -12.42
CA ARG A 732 4.16 -69.09 -11.64
C ARG A 732 2.92 -69.36 -10.80
N GLY A 733 2.18 -68.34 -10.39
CA GLY A 733 0.91 -68.49 -9.69
C GLY A 733 -0.14 -69.16 -10.57
N ILE A 734 -0.19 -68.78 -11.85
CA ILE A 734 -1.10 -69.35 -12.84
C ILE A 734 -0.60 -70.70 -13.36
N PHE A 735 0.65 -70.77 -13.80
CA PHE A 735 1.27 -71.97 -14.40
C PHE A 735 1.98 -72.84 -13.34
N SER A 736 1.33 -73.02 -12.19
CA SER A 736 1.90 -73.54 -10.94
C SER A 736 2.37 -75.01 -10.95
N ALA A 737 2.00 -75.81 -11.95
CA ALA A 737 2.43 -77.20 -12.05
C ALA A 737 3.83 -77.37 -12.68
N PHE A 738 4.41 -76.29 -13.22
CA PHE A 738 5.79 -76.32 -13.73
C PHE A 738 6.83 -76.46 -12.61
N GLY A 739 7.91 -77.18 -12.93
CA GLY A 739 9.11 -77.25 -12.10
C GLY A 739 10.02 -76.03 -12.29
N ALA A 740 11.33 -76.25 -12.32
CA ALA A 740 12.31 -75.17 -12.52
C ALA A 740 12.40 -74.66 -13.97
N THR A 741 11.91 -75.43 -14.95
CA THR A 741 12.02 -75.13 -16.38
C THR A 741 10.70 -75.44 -17.08
N VAL A 742 10.33 -74.63 -18.07
CA VAL A 742 9.19 -74.90 -18.95
C VAL A 742 9.52 -76.08 -19.86
N LYS A 743 8.60 -77.04 -19.95
CA LYS A 743 8.64 -78.09 -20.99
C LYS A 743 7.75 -77.67 -22.14
N PHE A 744 8.17 -78.00 -23.36
CA PHE A 744 7.49 -77.59 -24.59
C PHE A 744 7.48 -78.72 -25.63
N SER A 745 6.32 -78.96 -26.25
CA SER A 745 6.16 -79.96 -27.32
C SER A 745 5.24 -79.50 -28.46
N PHE A 746 5.48 -80.00 -29.68
CA PHE A 746 4.60 -79.81 -30.84
C PHE A 746 3.66 -81.02 -31.03
N GLY A 747 2.38 -80.77 -31.32
CA GLY A 747 1.38 -81.79 -31.67
C GLY A 747 0.19 -81.85 -30.72
N GLN A 748 -0.53 -82.97 -30.67
CA GLN A 748 -1.77 -83.09 -29.88
C GLN A 748 -1.62 -83.80 -28.53
N VAL A 749 -0.45 -84.37 -28.20
CA VAL A 749 -0.29 -85.28 -27.06
C VAL A 749 1.06 -85.07 -26.36
N ALA A 750 1.04 -84.60 -25.10
CA ALA A 750 2.18 -84.65 -24.19
C ALA A 750 2.51 -86.12 -23.85
N SER A 751 3.79 -86.46 -23.74
CA SER A 751 4.25 -87.86 -23.58
C SER A 751 5.05 -88.12 -22.30
N GLY A 752 4.90 -87.28 -21.26
CA GLY A 752 5.84 -87.23 -20.13
C GLY A 752 5.27 -87.33 -18.71
N GLY A 753 3.96 -87.14 -18.47
CA GLY A 753 3.37 -87.15 -17.12
C GLY A 753 3.83 -86.02 -16.19
N THR A 754 4.24 -84.88 -16.77
CA THR A 754 4.66 -83.66 -16.08
C THR A 754 4.15 -82.45 -16.86
N ALA A 755 3.87 -81.34 -16.17
CA ALA A 755 3.39 -80.13 -16.82
C ALA A 755 4.20 -79.71 -18.06
N GLU A 756 3.51 -79.35 -19.14
CA GLU A 756 4.09 -79.01 -20.44
C GLU A 756 3.22 -77.99 -21.20
N ILE A 757 3.85 -77.09 -21.96
CA ILE A 757 3.18 -76.27 -22.98
C ILE A 757 3.13 -77.08 -24.28
N ILE A 758 1.94 -77.24 -24.85
CA ILE A 758 1.71 -77.95 -26.11
C ILE A 758 1.34 -76.94 -27.19
N CYS A 759 2.07 -76.93 -28.31
CA CYS A 759 1.72 -76.16 -29.49
C CYS A 759 1.10 -77.05 -30.58
N ASN A 760 -0.16 -76.78 -30.96
CA ASN A 760 -0.87 -77.50 -32.00
C ASN A 760 -1.43 -76.56 -33.08
N GLY A 761 -0.72 -76.43 -34.20
CA GLY A 761 -1.20 -75.65 -35.35
C GLY A 761 -1.35 -74.15 -35.07
N GLY A 762 -0.63 -73.62 -34.07
CA GLY A 762 -0.67 -72.22 -33.64
C GLY A 762 -1.30 -72.05 -32.25
N ASP A 763 -2.12 -73.00 -31.84
CA ASP A 763 -2.77 -72.97 -30.53
C ASP A 763 -1.80 -73.43 -29.44
N LEU A 764 -1.63 -72.63 -28.39
CA LEU A 764 -0.85 -72.96 -27.20
C LEU A 764 -1.78 -73.44 -26.08
N TYR A 765 -1.47 -74.62 -25.54
CA TYR A 765 -2.19 -75.24 -24.45
C TYR A 765 -1.25 -75.46 -23.26
N TYR A 766 -1.74 -75.20 -22.06
CA TYR A 766 -1.09 -75.61 -20.82
C TYR A 766 -1.68 -76.94 -20.36
N ASP A 767 -0.85 -77.99 -20.37
CA ASP A 767 -1.19 -79.31 -19.85
C ASP A 767 -0.56 -79.48 -18.48
N ALA A 768 -1.33 -79.22 -17.42
CA ALA A 768 -0.81 -79.22 -16.04
C ALA A 768 -0.41 -80.62 -15.53
N ASP A 769 -1.05 -81.70 -16.00
CA ASP A 769 -0.75 -83.07 -15.57
C ASP A 769 0.20 -83.81 -16.52
N GLY A 770 0.38 -83.30 -17.74
CA GLY A 770 1.28 -83.85 -18.76
C GLY A 770 0.81 -85.18 -19.34
N LEU A 771 -0.48 -85.52 -19.19
CA LEU A 771 -1.11 -86.73 -19.71
C LEU A 771 -1.84 -86.50 -21.05
N GLY A 772 -1.91 -85.24 -21.50
CA GLY A 772 -2.42 -84.83 -22.81
C GLY A 772 -3.95 -84.65 -22.93
N GLY A 773 -4.34 -83.78 -23.86
CA GLY A 773 -5.62 -83.75 -24.63
C GLY A 773 -6.96 -83.50 -23.90
N GLY A 774 -7.17 -84.02 -22.68
CA GLY A 774 -8.47 -83.97 -22.00
C GLY A 774 -8.63 -82.85 -20.97
N LEU A 775 -7.52 -82.39 -20.38
CA LEU A 775 -7.50 -81.38 -19.31
C LEU A 775 -6.58 -80.18 -19.63
N ALA A 776 -5.97 -80.17 -20.82
CA ALA A 776 -5.12 -79.06 -21.25
C ALA A 776 -5.99 -77.83 -21.55
N VAL A 777 -5.58 -76.66 -21.05
CA VAL A 777 -6.32 -75.40 -21.20
C VAL A 777 -5.64 -74.58 -22.29
N LYS A 778 -6.39 -74.19 -23.32
CA LYS A 778 -5.90 -73.24 -24.33
C LYS A 778 -5.78 -71.87 -23.68
N PHE A 779 -4.64 -71.20 -23.85
CA PHE A 779 -4.42 -69.87 -23.30
C PHE A 779 -3.97 -68.84 -24.34
N ALA A 780 -3.39 -69.29 -25.45
CA ALA A 780 -2.97 -68.38 -26.49
C ALA A 780 -3.02 -69.01 -27.88
N THR A 781 -2.95 -68.16 -28.89
CA THR A 781 -2.68 -68.49 -30.29
C THR A 781 -1.52 -67.66 -30.78
N VAL A 782 -0.62 -68.28 -31.54
CA VAL A 782 0.57 -67.62 -32.09
C VAL A 782 0.62 -67.82 -33.60
N THR A 783 0.79 -66.73 -34.33
CA THR A 783 1.04 -66.79 -35.78
C THR A 783 2.43 -67.36 -36.04
N ASN A 784 2.57 -68.28 -37.01
CA ASN A 784 3.84 -68.93 -37.38
C ASN A 784 4.55 -69.72 -36.25
N PRO A 785 3.86 -70.68 -35.59
CA PRO A 785 4.36 -71.37 -34.40
C PRO A 785 5.58 -72.27 -34.61
N TYR A 786 5.95 -72.59 -35.85
CA TYR A 786 6.90 -73.66 -36.18
C TYR A 786 8.34 -73.40 -35.72
N ALA A 787 8.65 -72.19 -35.24
CA ALA A 787 9.94 -71.81 -34.72
C ALA A 787 10.05 -71.88 -33.18
N LEU A 788 8.93 -72.08 -32.47
CA LEU A 788 8.91 -72.05 -31.00
C LEU A 788 9.75 -73.17 -30.36
N THR A 789 10.41 -72.83 -29.27
CA THR A 789 11.19 -73.73 -28.43
C THR A 789 10.92 -73.48 -26.94
N ALA A 790 11.42 -74.35 -26.06
CA ALA A 790 11.32 -74.14 -24.62
C ALA A 790 12.07 -72.90 -24.09
N ALA A 791 13.03 -72.35 -24.87
CA ALA A 791 13.79 -71.16 -24.48
C ALA A 791 12.97 -69.87 -24.62
N ASP A 792 11.92 -69.89 -25.44
CA ASP A 792 11.09 -68.73 -25.75
C ASP A 792 10.06 -68.45 -24.63
N PHE A 793 9.99 -69.36 -23.64
CA PHE A 793 9.11 -69.26 -22.49
C PHE A 793 9.91 -68.95 -21.22
N LEU A 794 9.56 -67.84 -20.57
CA LEU A 794 10.11 -67.42 -19.30
C LEU A 794 9.08 -67.65 -18.18
N LEU A 795 9.43 -68.44 -17.17
CA LEU A 795 8.57 -68.72 -16.02
C LEU A 795 9.05 -67.90 -14.81
N ILE A 796 8.26 -66.89 -14.39
CA ILE A 796 8.61 -65.97 -13.28
C ILE A 796 7.84 -66.28 -12.01
#